data_AF-A0A562C236-F1
#
_entry.id   AF-A0A562C236-F1
#
_cell.length_a   1.000
_cell.length_b   1.000
_cell.length_c   1.000
_cell.angle_alpha   90.00
_cell.angle_beta   90.00
_cell.angle_gamma   90.00
#
_symmetry.space_group_name_H-M   'P 1'
#
loop_
_entity.id
_entity.type
_entity.pdbx_description
1 polymer ?
#
loop_
_entity_poly.entity_id
_entity_poly.type
_entity_poly.pdbx_seq_one_letter_code
_entity_poly.pdbx_strand_id
1 'polypeptide(L)'
;MYAPTSTNSPRSGPTSGDDDALTDFDGAGEILRAWGSGLRPDPDLTVSEWADRHRMLSGRASAEPGRYRTLRTPYMREIMDRLSPGDPTQRIVFMKAAQVGATEAGNNWIGFAIHQAPGPMLAVQPTVELAKRNSRQRIDPLIDESPELRERVKPARSRDAGNTMLSKEFAGGILIMTGANSAVGLRSTPARYIFLDEVDAYPASADEEGDPVTLAEARSLTFAHRRKVLLVSTPTIRGLSRIEREFEASDQRRFYVPCPHCGAMQWLKFDRLRWQKGRPETAEYHCDGCETPIAEHHKTAMLEGGEWRATATAADPTTVGYHLSALYSPIGWLSWERIVRAWDAAQGSDEAIKAFRNTILGETWVETGEAPDWQRLYDRRERWTSGTVPAGGLFLTAGADVQKDRIEVDVWAWGRGLESWLVDHVVIEGGPDRHDAWSELTALLDRSWRHERGAHLRIARFAIDTGYEAPAVYSWSRAQGFGQVSPVKGVEGFNRSSPVSGPTFVDATEGGKRLRRGVRLWTVAVSTFKAETYRFLRLARPTEEEMADGAAFPPGSVHLPHWVENEWLKQFVAEQLVTVRTKRGFARLEWQKLRERNEALDCRVYARAAAWIAGADRWPEEKWRDLEDQLGAAPTDTDPAGQINRPGQAPQGKRRSDWLGRRGGWF
;
A
#
# COMPACT_ATOMS: atom_id res chain seq x y z
N MET A 1 34.88 -8.41 -71.44
CA MET A 1 34.55 -9.36 -70.37
C MET A 1 33.03 -9.40 -70.22
N TYR A 2 32.51 -10.52 -69.73
CA TYR A 2 31.11 -10.99 -69.66
C TYR A 2 30.63 -11.81 -70.86
N ALA A 3 30.69 -13.13 -70.63
CA ALA A 3 30.04 -14.17 -71.41
C ALA A 3 28.57 -14.32 -70.95
N PRO A 4 27.62 -14.63 -71.86
CA PRO A 4 26.31 -15.12 -71.51
C PRO A 4 26.30 -16.66 -71.60
N THR A 5 26.05 -17.35 -70.50
CA THR A 5 25.70 -18.77 -70.50
C THR A 5 24.47 -18.97 -69.62
N SER A 6 23.29 -18.86 -70.22
CA SER A 6 22.05 -19.41 -69.66
C SER A 6 21.70 -20.64 -70.47
N THR A 7 21.90 -21.81 -69.85
CA THR A 7 21.48 -23.10 -70.40
C THR A 7 20.01 -23.28 -70.05
N ASN A 8 19.13 -23.30 -71.05
CA ASN A 8 17.72 -23.67 -70.87
C ASN A 8 17.65 -25.12 -70.37
N SER A 9 17.01 -25.34 -69.22
CA SER A 9 16.64 -26.67 -68.74
C SER A 9 15.63 -27.33 -69.71
N PRO A 10 15.66 -28.66 -69.89
CA PRO A 10 14.76 -29.32 -70.81
C PRO A 10 13.33 -29.27 -70.30
N ARG A 11 12.38 -28.92 -71.18
CA ARG A 11 10.95 -29.08 -70.94
C ARG A 11 10.65 -30.59 -70.86
N SER A 12 10.29 -31.07 -69.68
CA SER A 12 9.67 -32.38 -69.50
C SER A 12 8.36 -32.42 -70.29
N GLY A 13 8.20 -33.41 -71.17
CA GLY A 13 6.95 -33.68 -71.87
C GLY A 13 5.85 -34.13 -70.88
N PRO A 14 4.57 -34.11 -71.30
CA PRO A 14 3.47 -34.53 -70.45
C PRO A 14 3.56 -36.05 -70.24
N THR A 15 3.89 -36.47 -69.03
CA THR A 15 3.76 -37.86 -68.60
C THR A 15 2.28 -38.19 -68.48
N SER A 16 1.72 -38.79 -69.52
CA SER A 16 0.50 -39.59 -69.44
C SER A 16 0.85 -40.90 -68.73
N GLY A 17 0.66 -40.94 -67.41
CA GLY A 17 0.82 -42.13 -66.58
C GLY A 17 0.06 -41.91 -65.29
N ASP A 18 -1.00 -42.70 -65.10
CA ASP A 18 -1.86 -42.89 -63.94
C ASP A 18 -1.69 -41.88 -62.77
N ASP A 19 -2.75 -41.11 -62.53
CA ASP A 19 -2.91 -40.17 -61.39
C ASP A 19 -2.73 -40.82 -60.00
N ASP A 20 -2.63 -42.16 -59.92
CA ASP A 20 -2.45 -42.91 -58.67
C ASP A 20 -1.01 -42.84 -58.09
N ALA A 21 -0.02 -42.40 -58.88
CA ALA A 21 1.38 -42.37 -58.42
C ALA A 21 1.72 -41.21 -57.46
N LEU A 22 0.87 -40.18 -57.36
CA LEU A 22 1.11 -39.03 -56.46
C LEU A 22 0.88 -39.36 -54.97
N THR A 23 0.26 -40.49 -54.67
CA THR A 23 -0.10 -40.92 -53.30
C THR A 23 0.63 -42.18 -52.81
N ASP A 24 1.47 -42.78 -53.65
CA ASP A 24 2.00 -44.14 -53.42
C ASP A 24 3.48 -44.19 -52.97
N PHE A 25 4.01 -43.08 -52.43
CA PHE A 25 5.34 -43.05 -51.82
C PHE A 25 5.27 -43.11 -50.29
N ASP A 26 6.29 -43.72 -49.67
CA ASP A 26 6.41 -43.79 -48.20
C ASP A 26 6.44 -42.37 -47.60
N GLY A 27 5.48 -42.06 -46.72
CA GLY A 27 5.24 -40.71 -46.17
C GLY A 27 4.17 -39.87 -46.87
N ALA A 28 3.57 -40.32 -47.99
CA ALA A 28 2.49 -39.59 -48.66
C ALA A 28 1.28 -39.34 -47.74
N GLY A 29 0.88 -40.34 -46.95
CA GLY A 29 -0.20 -40.22 -45.96
C GLY A 29 0.13 -39.29 -44.78
N GLU A 30 1.41 -39.07 -44.48
CA GLU A 30 1.84 -38.13 -43.44
C GLU A 30 1.81 -36.70 -43.97
N ILE A 31 2.27 -36.50 -45.21
CA ILE A 31 2.18 -35.21 -45.91
C ILE A 31 0.71 -34.81 -46.10
N LEU A 32 -0.16 -35.71 -46.55
CA LEU A 32 -1.59 -35.42 -46.70
C LEU A 32 -2.26 -35.10 -45.36
N ARG A 33 -1.88 -35.78 -44.26
CA ARG A 33 -2.38 -35.45 -42.92
C ARG A 33 -1.87 -34.09 -42.44
N ALA A 34 -0.60 -33.78 -42.64
CA ALA A 34 -0.03 -32.47 -42.31
C ALA A 34 -0.68 -31.35 -43.12
N TRP A 35 -0.90 -31.58 -44.42
CA TRP A 35 -1.52 -30.61 -45.31
C TRP A 35 -3.01 -30.42 -45.00
N GLY A 36 -3.75 -31.51 -44.80
CA GLY A 36 -5.14 -31.46 -44.33
C GLY A 36 -5.28 -30.81 -42.95
N SER A 37 -4.33 -31.02 -42.05
CA SER A 37 -4.27 -30.30 -40.77
C SER A 37 -4.03 -28.80 -40.96
N GLY A 38 -3.18 -28.40 -41.91
CA GLY A 38 -2.91 -26.99 -42.20
C GLY A 38 -4.04 -26.28 -42.95
N LEU A 39 -4.89 -27.03 -43.66
CA LEU A 39 -6.08 -26.53 -44.35
C LEU A 39 -7.30 -26.42 -43.43
N ARG A 40 -7.32 -27.14 -42.30
CA ARG A 40 -8.39 -27.04 -41.32
C ARG A 40 -8.27 -25.70 -40.60
N PRO A 41 -9.27 -24.80 -40.68
CA PRO A 41 -9.24 -23.56 -39.92
C PRO A 41 -9.15 -23.87 -38.43
N ASP A 42 -8.28 -23.14 -37.72
CA ASP A 42 -8.24 -23.22 -36.27
C ASP A 42 -9.63 -22.84 -35.70
N PRO A 43 -10.07 -23.51 -34.62
CA PRO A 43 -11.33 -23.16 -33.97
C PRO A 43 -11.32 -21.69 -33.53
N ASP A 44 -12.35 -20.93 -33.92
CA ASP A 44 -12.53 -19.55 -33.47
C ASP A 44 -13.00 -19.54 -32.01
N LEU A 45 -12.03 -19.59 -31.09
CA LEU A 45 -12.26 -19.59 -29.65
C LEU A 45 -11.95 -18.23 -29.05
N THR A 46 -12.78 -17.81 -28.10
CA THR A 46 -12.42 -16.76 -27.18
C THR A 46 -11.42 -17.25 -26.12
N VAL A 47 -10.76 -16.34 -25.40
CA VAL A 47 -9.82 -16.72 -24.32
C VAL A 47 -10.53 -17.52 -23.23
N SER A 48 -11.77 -17.17 -22.86
CA SER A 48 -12.50 -17.90 -21.81
C SER A 48 -12.91 -19.31 -22.27
N GLU A 49 -13.39 -19.46 -23.50
CA GLU A 49 -13.76 -20.77 -24.08
C GLU A 49 -12.55 -21.68 -24.23
N TRP A 50 -11.41 -21.12 -24.63
CA TRP A 50 -10.15 -21.83 -24.66
C TRP A 50 -9.73 -22.30 -23.27
N ALA A 51 -9.85 -21.43 -22.26
CA ALA A 51 -9.52 -21.80 -20.89
C ALA A 51 -10.41 -22.95 -20.40
N ASP A 52 -11.72 -22.87 -20.58
CA ASP A 52 -12.65 -23.95 -20.20
C ASP A 52 -12.35 -25.28 -20.92
N ARG A 53 -11.89 -25.21 -22.18
CA ARG A 53 -11.60 -26.40 -23.00
C ARG A 53 -10.20 -26.98 -22.79
N HIS A 54 -9.20 -26.18 -22.44
CA HIS A 54 -7.80 -26.63 -22.49
C HIS A 54 -6.99 -26.33 -21.23
N ARG A 55 -7.35 -25.32 -20.42
CA ARG A 55 -6.55 -24.94 -19.25
C ARG A 55 -6.71 -25.96 -18.13
N MET A 56 -5.57 -26.44 -17.64
CA MET A 56 -5.47 -27.20 -16.40
C MET A 56 -4.83 -26.36 -15.29
N LEU A 57 -5.39 -26.48 -14.09
CA LEU A 57 -4.92 -25.83 -12.87
C LEU A 57 -4.19 -26.84 -11.99
N SER A 58 -2.97 -26.46 -11.58
CA SER A 58 -2.11 -27.33 -10.78
C SER A 58 -2.54 -27.42 -9.33
N GLY A 59 -2.38 -28.61 -8.74
CA GLY A 59 -2.48 -28.79 -7.29
C GLY A 59 -1.37 -28.08 -6.51
N ARG A 60 -0.28 -27.66 -7.19
CA ARG A 60 0.81 -26.90 -6.57
C ARG A 60 0.45 -25.44 -6.32
N ALA A 61 -0.48 -24.91 -7.10
CA ALA A 61 -0.68 -23.47 -7.22
C ALA A 61 -2.15 -23.02 -7.14
N SER A 62 -3.11 -23.93 -7.29
CA SER A 62 -4.55 -23.68 -7.21
C SER A 62 -5.19 -24.38 -6.01
N ALA A 63 -6.17 -23.72 -5.38
CA ALA A 63 -7.00 -24.32 -4.33
C ALA A 63 -8.01 -25.33 -4.91
N GLU A 64 -8.42 -25.16 -6.16
CA GLU A 64 -9.29 -26.07 -6.91
C GLU A 64 -8.51 -26.57 -8.13
N PRO A 65 -7.72 -27.66 -8.01
CA PRO A 65 -6.99 -28.22 -9.15
C PRO A 65 -7.93 -28.90 -10.16
N GLY A 66 -7.46 -29.05 -11.39
CA GLY A 66 -8.21 -29.63 -12.50
C GLY A 66 -8.54 -28.62 -13.58
N ARG A 67 -9.56 -28.92 -14.39
CA ARG A 67 -9.94 -28.07 -15.52
C ARG A 67 -10.41 -26.70 -15.04
N TYR A 68 -9.90 -25.64 -15.66
CA TYR A 68 -10.39 -24.28 -15.38
C TYR A 68 -11.87 -24.18 -15.73
N ARG A 69 -12.63 -23.43 -14.92
CA ARG A 69 -14.06 -23.22 -15.11
C ARG A 69 -14.38 -21.74 -14.93
N THR A 70 -14.63 -21.05 -16.03
CA THR A 70 -15.06 -19.65 -16.05
C THR A 70 -16.33 -19.46 -15.22
N LEU A 71 -17.20 -20.47 -15.15
CA LEU A 71 -18.40 -20.46 -14.30
C LEU A 71 -18.10 -20.23 -12.81
N ARG A 72 -16.90 -20.56 -12.32
CA ARG A 72 -16.51 -20.25 -10.93
C ARG A 72 -16.30 -18.75 -10.72
N THR A 73 -15.90 -18.02 -11.75
CA THR A 73 -15.67 -16.58 -11.73
C THR A 73 -16.31 -15.93 -12.96
N PRO A 74 -17.66 -15.89 -13.07
CA PRO A 74 -18.34 -15.46 -14.30
C PRO A 74 -17.93 -14.07 -14.78
N TYR A 75 -17.65 -13.16 -13.84
CA TYR A 75 -17.17 -11.80 -14.10
C TYR A 75 -15.83 -11.75 -14.89
N MET A 76 -15.03 -12.83 -14.91
CA MET A 76 -13.80 -12.88 -15.70
C MET A 76 -14.04 -13.15 -17.19
N ARG A 77 -15.22 -13.66 -17.57
CA ARG A 77 -15.53 -14.04 -18.96
C ARG A 77 -15.30 -12.88 -19.92
N GLU A 78 -16.01 -11.77 -19.72
CA GLU A 78 -15.93 -10.59 -20.60
C GLU A 78 -14.50 -10.02 -20.64
N ILE A 79 -13.80 -9.99 -19.50
CA ILE A 79 -12.41 -9.50 -19.43
C ILE A 79 -11.50 -10.37 -20.30
N MET A 80 -11.62 -11.70 -20.19
CA MET A 80 -10.85 -12.64 -21.01
C MET A 80 -11.23 -12.53 -22.49
N ASP A 81 -12.52 -12.47 -22.82
CA ASP A 81 -12.98 -12.47 -24.21
C ASP A 81 -12.59 -11.18 -24.94
N ARG A 82 -12.54 -10.03 -24.24
CA ARG A 82 -11.98 -8.80 -24.82
C ARG A 82 -10.49 -8.86 -25.12
N LEU A 83 -9.74 -9.79 -24.52
CA LEU A 83 -8.33 -10.04 -24.87
C LEU A 83 -8.18 -10.86 -26.15
N SER A 84 -9.25 -11.47 -26.65
CA SER A 84 -9.23 -12.20 -27.92
C SER A 84 -8.90 -11.28 -29.10
N PRO A 85 -8.13 -11.77 -30.10
CA PRO A 85 -7.73 -10.98 -31.26
C PRO A 85 -8.90 -10.38 -32.08
N GLY A 86 -10.06 -11.02 -32.08
CA GLY A 86 -11.24 -10.56 -32.81
C GLY A 86 -11.97 -9.37 -32.17
N ASP A 87 -11.73 -9.10 -30.88
CA ASP A 87 -12.34 -7.96 -30.20
C ASP A 87 -11.56 -6.66 -30.51
N PRO A 88 -12.23 -5.51 -30.73
CA PRO A 88 -11.56 -4.25 -31.06
C PRO A 88 -10.84 -3.55 -29.89
N THR A 89 -11.10 -3.96 -28.64
CA THR A 89 -10.49 -3.38 -27.43
C THR A 89 -8.98 -3.55 -27.47
N GLN A 90 -8.21 -2.48 -27.29
CA GLN A 90 -6.74 -2.58 -27.30
C GLN A 90 -6.14 -2.54 -25.90
N ARG A 91 -6.85 -1.94 -24.93
CA ARG A 91 -6.37 -1.74 -23.57
C ARG A 91 -7.47 -2.11 -22.58
N ILE A 92 -7.14 -2.98 -21.64
CA ILE A 92 -8.00 -3.39 -20.54
C ILE A 92 -7.33 -2.99 -19.23
N VAL A 93 -8.05 -2.25 -18.41
CA VAL A 93 -7.63 -1.83 -17.07
C VAL A 93 -8.49 -2.52 -16.04
N PHE A 94 -7.90 -3.18 -15.05
CA PHE A 94 -8.65 -3.88 -14.02
C PHE A 94 -8.16 -3.53 -12.61
N MET A 95 -8.86 -2.59 -11.98
CA MET A 95 -8.67 -2.18 -10.59
C MET A 95 -9.47 -3.09 -9.68
N LYS A 96 -8.81 -3.95 -8.89
CA LYS A 96 -9.49 -5.09 -8.26
C LYS A 96 -9.07 -5.33 -6.83
N ALA A 97 -9.90 -6.05 -6.08
CA ALA A 97 -9.52 -6.64 -4.81
C ALA A 97 -8.55 -7.83 -5.01
N ALA A 98 -7.82 -8.20 -3.97
CA ALA A 98 -6.94 -9.36 -4.00
C ALA A 98 -7.74 -10.66 -4.26
N GLN A 99 -7.10 -11.63 -4.93
CA GLN A 99 -7.62 -12.99 -5.14
C GLN A 99 -8.98 -13.11 -5.86
N VAL A 100 -9.32 -12.18 -6.76
CA VAL A 100 -10.52 -12.26 -7.62
C VAL A 100 -10.24 -12.82 -9.02
N GLY A 101 -9.17 -13.59 -9.21
CA GLY A 101 -8.89 -14.31 -10.48
C GLY A 101 -8.16 -13.53 -11.58
N ALA A 102 -7.77 -12.27 -11.35
CA ALA A 102 -7.10 -11.42 -12.35
C ALA A 102 -5.82 -12.03 -12.95
N THR A 103 -4.89 -12.51 -12.11
CA THR A 103 -3.65 -13.13 -12.56
C THR A 103 -3.90 -14.41 -13.35
N GLU A 104 -4.90 -15.22 -12.96
CA GLU A 104 -5.24 -16.43 -13.70
C GLU A 104 -5.89 -16.12 -15.05
N ALA A 105 -6.67 -15.04 -15.17
CA ALA A 105 -7.15 -14.55 -16.47
C ALA A 105 -5.98 -14.13 -17.39
N GLY A 106 -4.97 -13.43 -16.86
CA GLY A 106 -3.75 -13.12 -17.60
C GLY A 106 -2.97 -14.38 -18.02
N ASN A 107 -2.88 -15.39 -17.14
CA ASN A 107 -2.26 -16.68 -17.45
C ASN A 107 -3.05 -17.47 -18.50
N ASN A 108 -4.38 -17.43 -18.46
CA ASN A 108 -5.25 -18.02 -19.49
C ASN A 108 -4.99 -17.36 -20.83
N TRP A 109 -4.83 -16.03 -20.84
CA TRP A 109 -4.51 -15.29 -22.06
C TRP A 109 -3.12 -15.62 -22.61
N ILE A 110 -2.11 -15.81 -21.75
CA ILE A 110 -0.80 -16.34 -22.16
C ILE A 110 -0.96 -17.70 -22.85
N GLY A 111 -1.70 -18.63 -22.23
CA GLY A 111 -1.94 -19.95 -22.80
C GLY A 111 -2.68 -19.88 -24.14
N PHE A 112 -3.70 -19.03 -24.24
CA PHE A 112 -4.40 -18.76 -25.48
C PHE A 112 -3.46 -18.22 -26.57
N ALA A 113 -2.59 -17.27 -26.25
CA ALA A 113 -1.62 -16.73 -27.20
C ALA A 113 -0.63 -17.80 -27.68
N ILE A 114 -0.18 -18.71 -26.81
CA ILE A 114 0.70 -19.82 -27.21
C ILE A 114 -0.01 -20.80 -28.14
N HIS A 115 -1.28 -21.12 -27.88
CA HIS A 115 -2.02 -22.14 -28.61
C HIS A 115 -2.68 -21.59 -29.88
N GLN A 116 -3.53 -20.58 -29.75
CA GLN A 116 -4.51 -20.17 -30.77
C GLN A 116 -4.11 -18.93 -31.55
N ALA A 117 -3.39 -18.00 -30.94
CA ALA A 117 -3.00 -16.75 -31.60
C ALA A 117 -1.53 -16.35 -31.36
N PRO A 118 -0.56 -17.17 -31.83
CA PRO A 118 0.86 -16.94 -31.60
C PRO A 118 1.34 -15.53 -31.97
N GLY A 119 2.18 -14.98 -31.11
CA GLY A 119 2.81 -13.69 -31.30
C GLY A 119 3.75 -13.36 -30.14
N PRO A 120 4.56 -12.30 -30.28
CA PRO A 120 5.43 -11.86 -29.20
C PRO A 120 4.61 -11.26 -28.06
N MET A 121 4.82 -11.78 -26.86
CA MET A 121 4.12 -11.37 -25.63
C MET A 121 5.12 -10.95 -24.55
N LEU A 122 4.81 -9.86 -23.86
CA LEU A 122 5.56 -9.36 -22.71
C LEU A 122 4.69 -9.48 -21.46
N ALA A 123 5.17 -10.21 -20.44
CA ALA A 123 4.54 -10.29 -19.13
C ALA A 123 5.43 -9.62 -18.08
N VAL A 124 4.90 -8.63 -17.38
CA VAL A 124 5.65 -7.78 -16.44
C VAL A 124 5.11 -7.98 -15.03
N GLN A 125 6.05 -8.18 -14.10
CA GLN A 125 5.82 -8.27 -12.66
C GLN A 125 6.53 -7.09 -11.96
N PRO A 126 6.27 -6.78 -10.68
CA PRO A 126 6.87 -5.61 -10.04
C PRO A 126 8.41 -5.64 -10.00
N THR A 127 9.00 -6.83 -9.84
CA THR A 127 10.45 -7.04 -9.88
C THR A 127 10.86 -8.24 -10.73
N VAL A 128 12.11 -8.28 -11.18
CA VAL A 128 12.68 -9.42 -11.92
C VAL A 128 12.62 -10.70 -11.08
N GLU A 129 12.83 -10.61 -9.77
CA GLU A 129 12.73 -11.74 -8.83
C GLU A 129 11.30 -12.29 -8.76
N LEU A 130 10.30 -11.40 -8.74
CA LEU A 130 8.89 -11.80 -8.79
C LEU A 130 8.53 -12.41 -10.15
N ALA A 131 9.08 -11.89 -11.26
CA ALA A 131 8.93 -12.49 -12.58
C ALA A 131 9.46 -13.93 -12.63
N LYS A 132 10.68 -14.16 -12.11
CA LYS A 132 11.27 -15.51 -12.01
C LYS A 132 10.42 -16.45 -11.15
N ARG A 133 9.89 -15.95 -10.04
CA ARG A 133 9.00 -16.72 -9.16
C ARG A 133 7.69 -17.07 -9.87
N ASN A 134 7.06 -16.10 -10.52
CA ASN A 134 5.82 -16.31 -11.27
C ASN A 134 6.00 -17.32 -12.41
N SER A 135 7.12 -17.26 -13.14
CA SER A 135 7.43 -18.27 -14.16
C SER A 135 7.42 -19.68 -13.57
N ARG A 136 8.16 -19.91 -12.48
CA ARG A 136 8.28 -21.26 -11.89
C ARG A 136 6.98 -21.75 -11.25
N GLN A 137 6.21 -20.86 -10.65
CA GLN A 137 5.05 -21.23 -9.83
C GLN A 137 3.72 -21.21 -10.59
N ARG A 138 3.63 -20.48 -11.70
CA ARG A 138 2.38 -20.32 -12.46
C ARG A 138 2.53 -20.70 -13.93
N ILE A 139 3.54 -20.17 -14.62
CA ILE A 139 3.68 -20.35 -16.07
C ILE A 139 4.22 -21.74 -16.44
N ASP A 140 5.25 -22.23 -15.76
CA ASP A 140 5.78 -23.58 -15.99
C ASP A 140 4.69 -24.64 -15.72
N PRO A 141 3.95 -24.62 -14.58
CA PRO A 141 2.82 -25.53 -14.37
C PRO A 141 1.69 -25.37 -15.39
N LEU A 142 1.36 -24.13 -15.81
CA LEU A 142 0.37 -23.88 -16.86
C LEU A 142 0.73 -24.66 -18.15
N ILE A 143 1.98 -24.58 -18.58
CA ILE A 143 2.48 -25.24 -19.78
C ILE A 143 2.53 -26.76 -19.56
N ASP A 144 3.11 -27.21 -18.46
CA ASP A 144 3.34 -28.63 -18.19
C ASP A 144 2.04 -29.43 -18.05
N GLU A 145 0.99 -28.82 -17.48
CA GLU A 145 -0.25 -29.52 -17.18
C GLU A 145 -1.32 -29.39 -18.28
N SER A 146 -1.19 -28.41 -19.17
CA SER A 146 -2.10 -28.23 -20.30
C SER A 146 -1.50 -28.90 -21.54
N PRO A 147 -2.01 -30.05 -22.01
CA PRO A 147 -1.39 -30.85 -23.08
C PRO A 147 -1.08 -30.03 -24.34
N GLU A 148 -2.03 -29.18 -24.74
CA GLU A 148 -1.90 -28.33 -25.93
C GLU A 148 -0.74 -27.33 -25.86
N LEU A 149 -0.38 -26.89 -24.66
CA LEU A 149 0.75 -25.99 -24.44
C LEU A 149 2.06 -26.77 -24.38
N ARG A 150 2.08 -27.89 -23.66
CA ARG A 150 3.25 -28.76 -23.51
C ARG A 150 3.77 -29.26 -24.86
N GLU A 151 2.89 -29.53 -25.82
CA GLU A 151 3.27 -29.96 -27.16
C GLU A 151 3.89 -28.84 -28.01
N ARG A 152 3.55 -27.57 -27.72
CA ARG A 152 3.98 -26.40 -28.49
C ARG A 152 5.22 -25.72 -27.91
N VAL A 153 5.41 -25.78 -26.60
CA VAL A 153 6.57 -25.21 -25.92
C VAL A 153 7.62 -26.30 -25.73
N LYS A 154 8.74 -26.20 -26.45
CA LYS A 154 9.83 -27.18 -26.35
C LYS A 154 10.40 -27.20 -24.92
N PRO A 155 10.75 -28.37 -24.34
CA PRO A 155 11.37 -28.43 -23.03
C PRO A 155 12.73 -27.71 -23.01
N ALA A 156 13.07 -27.06 -21.89
CA ALA A 156 14.35 -26.38 -21.72
C ALA A 156 15.50 -27.39 -21.76
N ARG A 157 16.28 -27.39 -22.84
CA ARG A 157 17.51 -28.20 -22.99
C ARG A 157 18.74 -27.33 -22.73
N SER A 158 19.80 -27.90 -22.17
CA SER A 158 21.04 -27.18 -21.79
C SER A 158 21.76 -26.46 -22.94
N ARG A 159 21.37 -26.69 -24.20
CA ARG A 159 22.00 -26.11 -25.40
C ARG A 159 21.03 -25.30 -26.29
N ASP A 160 19.76 -25.17 -25.92
CA ASP A 160 18.77 -24.36 -26.66
C ASP A 160 18.58 -23.01 -25.95
N ALA A 161 19.05 -21.93 -26.58
CA ALA A 161 19.00 -20.57 -26.02
C ALA A 161 17.58 -20.00 -25.87
N GLY A 162 16.58 -20.60 -26.53
CA GLY A 162 15.24 -20.03 -26.69
C GLY A 162 14.30 -20.21 -25.51
N ASN A 163 14.40 -21.32 -24.77
CA ASN A 163 13.55 -21.58 -23.60
C ASN A 163 14.36 -21.47 -22.30
N THR A 164 14.15 -20.37 -21.58
CA THR A 164 14.76 -20.08 -20.29
C THR A 164 13.69 -19.87 -19.22
N MET A 165 14.12 -19.46 -18.02
CA MET A 165 13.20 -19.12 -16.93
C MET A 165 12.38 -17.85 -17.20
N LEU A 166 12.86 -16.95 -18.05
CA LEU A 166 12.19 -15.68 -18.35
C LEU A 166 11.81 -15.55 -19.82
N SER A 167 12.00 -16.61 -20.61
CA SER A 167 11.67 -16.66 -22.04
C SER A 167 11.10 -18.01 -22.40
N LYS A 168 9.91 -18.07 -23.01
CA LYS A 168 9.34 -19.30 -23.58
C LYS A 168 9.13 -19.09 -25.08
N GLU A 169 9.90 -19.79 -25.90
CA GLU A 169 9.73 -19.79 -27.37
C GLU A 169 8.77 -20.89 -27.82
N PHE A 170 7.93 -20.56 -28.81
CA PHE A 170 6.95 -21.47 -29.42
C PHE A 170 6.76 -21.11 -30.90
N ALA A 171 6.10 -21.99 -31.67
CA ALA A 171 5.89 -21.74 -33.09
C ALA A 171 5.08 -20.44 -33.30
N GLY A 172 5.69 -19.47 -34.00
CA GLY A 172 5.05 -18.18 -34.31
C GLY A 172 5.08 -17.14 -33.17
N GLY A 173 5.77 -17.38 -32.05
CA GLY A 173 5.82 -16.41 -30.97
C GLY A 173 6.84 -16.68 -29.86
N ILE A 174 6.92 -15.73 -28.93
CA ILE A 174 7.80 -15.77 -27.76
C ILE A 174 7.09 -15.09 -26.60
N LEU A 175 7.17 -15.68 -25.41
CA LEU A 175 6.76 -15.06 -24.15
C LEU A 175 8.01 -14.61 -23.41
N ILE A 176 8.16 -13.30 -23.22
CA ILE A 176 9.21 -12.70 -22.40
C ILE A 176 8.61 -12.26 -21.07
N MET A 177 9.26 -12.62 -19.97
CA MET A 177 8.88 -12.25 -18.61
C MET A 177 9.95 -11.34 -18.00
N THR A 178 9.56 -10.19 -17.45
CA THR A 178 10.50 -9.24 -16.85
C THR A 178 9.94 -8.52 -15.63
N GLY A 179 10.80 -7.79 -14.92
CA GLY A 179 10.42 -6.87 -13.85
C GLY A 179 10.22 -5.45 -14.34
N ALA A 180 9.26 -4.74 -13.74
CA ALA A 180 9.04 -3.31 -13.93
C ALA A 180 10.24 -2.45 -13.47
N ASN A 181 11.11 -3.02 -12.63
CA ASN A 181 12.36 -2.42 -12.21
C ASN A 181 13.53 -2.59 -13.19
N SER A 182 13.34 -3.22 -14.37
CA SER A 182 14.41 -3.42 -15.37
C SER A 182 14.06 -2.75 -16.70
N ALA A 183 14.66 -1.59 -16.95
CA ALA A 183 14.37 -0.82 -18.15
C ALA A 183 14.94 -1.46 -19.43
N VAL A 184 16.03 -2.23 -19.30
CA VAL A 184 16.55 -3.09 -20.38
C VAL A 184 15.50 -4.13 -20.78
N GLY A 185 14.92 -4.85 -19.81
CA GLY A 185 13.91 -5.88 -20.09
C GLY A 185 12.61 -5.31 -20.67
N LEU A 186 12.19 -4.12 -20.26
CA LEU A 186 10.99 -3.46 -20.81
C LEU A 186 11.19 -2.97 -22.25
N ARG A 187 12.44 -2.75 -22.68
CA ARG A 187 12.75 -2.19 -24.00
C ARG A 187 13.27 -3.21 -25.01
N SER A 188 13.63 -4.41 -24.58
CA SER A 188 14.44 -5.34 -25.38
C SER A 188 13.75 -5.87 -26.63
N THR A 189 12.42 -6.00 -26.65
CA THR A 189 11.73 -6.74 -27.72
C THR A 189 10.34 -6.16 -28.03
N PRO A 190 9.93 -6.08 -29.31
CA PRO A 190 8.55 -5.76 -29.69
C PRO A 190 7.56 -6.76 -29.09
N ALA A 191 6.38 -6.30 -28.68
CA ALA A 191 5.35 -7.14 -28.07
C ALA A 191 3.97 -6.78 -28.60
N ARG A 192 3.28 -7.75 -29.20
CA ARG A 192 1.87 -7.60 -29.64
C ARG A 192 0.94 -7.63 -28.43
N TYR A 193 1.25 -8.49 -27.47
CA TYR A 193 0.47 -8.71 -26.27
C TYR A 193 1.29 -8.26 -25.06
N ILE A 194 0.71 -7.45 -24.19
CA ILE A 194 1.38 -6.96 -22.99
C ILE A 194 0.50 -7.24 -21.78
N PHE A 195 1.00 -8.00 -20.81
CA PHE A 195 0.35 -8.25 -19.54
C PHE A 195 1.15 -7.61 -18.40
N LEU A 196 0.57 -6.58 -17.77
CA LEU A 196 1.15 -5.82 -16.67
C LEU A 196 0.40 -6.19 -15.38
N ASP A 197 1.04 -7.01 -14.55
CA ASP A 197 0.46 -7.50 -13.29
C ASP A 197 0.98 -6.69 -12.09
N GLU A 198 0.10 -6.44 -11.12
CA GLU A 198 0.34 -5.64 -9.90
C GLU A 198 0.98 -4.26 -10.19
N VAL A 199 0.41 -3.51 -11.14
CA VAL A 199 0.99 -2.24 -11.63
C VAL A 199 1.17 -1.15 -10.57
N ASP A 200 0.40 -1.16 -9.47
CA ASP A 200 0.59 -0.20 -8.36
C ASP A 200 1.84 -0.49 -7.53
N ALA A 201 2.37 -1.71 -7.58
CA ALA A 201 3.61 -2.08 -6.92
C ALA A 201 4.85 -1.73 -7.75
N TYR A 202 4.68 -1.14 -8.95
CA TYR A 202 5.79 -0.77 -9.83
C TYR A 202 6.53 0.44 -9.28
N PRO A 203 7.86 0.51 -9.48
CA PRO A 203 8.60 1.72 -9.13
C PRO A 203 8.09 2.92 -9.92
N ALA A 204 8.35 4.12 -9.41
CA ALA A 204 8.04 5.36 -10.12
C ALA A 204 8.73 5.42 -11.50
N SER A 205 9.96 4.91 -11.57
CA SER A 205 10.76 4.83 -12.79
C SER A 205 11.52 3.50 -12.85
N ALA A 206 11.59 2.88 -14.03
CA ALA A 206 12.48 1.76 -14.30
C ALA A 206 13.90 2.30 -14.54
N ASP A 207 14.90 1.90 -13.73
CA ASP A 207 16.30 2.32 -13.86
C ASP A 207 16.51 3.83 -14.16
N GLU A 208 15.66 4.70 -13.61
CA GLU A 208 15.64 6.17 -13.85
C GLU A 208 15.28 6.64 -15.29
N GLU A 209 14.86 5.73 -16.17
CA GLU A 209 14.60 6.03 -17.58
C GLU A 209 13.15 6.37 -17.92
N GLY A 210 12.23 6.26 -16.96
CA GLY A 210 10.83 6.63 -17.12
C GLY A 210 9.85 5.60 -16.58
N ASP A 211 8.57 5.88 -16.83
CA ASP A 211 7.45 5.09 -16.35
C ASP A 211 7.45 3.65 -16.93
N PRO A 212 7.46 2.59 -16.11
CA PRO A 212 7.54 1.21 -16.60
C PRO A 212 6.38 0.80 -17.53
N VAL A 213 5.16 1.28 -17.26
CA VAL A 213 3.96 0.99 -18.07
C VAL A 213 4.12 1.60 -19.46
N THR A 214 4.49 2.88 -19.52
CA THR A 214 4.76 3.59 -20.78
C THR A 214 5.88 2.92 -21.60
N LEU A 215 6.97 2.50 -20.95
CA LEU A 215 8.08 1.80 -21.61
C LEU A 215 7.65 0.47 -22.24
N ALA A 216 6.87 -0.33 -21.51
CA ALA A 216 6.32 -1.58 -22.02
C ALA A 216 5.39 -1.35 -23.21
N GLU A 217 4.43 -0.43 -23.09
CA GLU A 217 3.43 -0.17 -24.13
C GLU A 217 4.04 0.34 -25.44
N ALA A 218 5.13 1.10 -25.35
CA ALA A 218 5.89 1.53 -26.52
C ALA A 218 6.38 0.34 -27.38
N ARG A 219 6.49 -0.87 -26.82
CA ARG A 219 6.85 -2.10 -27.57
C ARG A 219 5.75 -2.61 -28.50
N SER A 220 4.51 -2.15 -28.30
CA SER A 220 3.34 -2.61 -29.05
C SER A 220 2.95 -1.71 -30.23
N LEU A 221 3.58 -0.54 -30.36
CA LEU A 221 3.16 0.51 -31.31
C LEU A 221 3.11 0.02 -32.77
N THR A 222 4.06 -0.83 -33.19
CA THR A 222 4.12 -1.36 -34.56
C THR A 222 3.03 -2.39 -34.88
N PHE A 223 2.29 -2.88 -33.89
CA PHE A 223 1.18 -3.82 -34.09
C PHE A 223 -0.18 -3.12 -34.33
N ALA A 224 -0.22 -1.78 -34.25
CA ALA A 224 -1.40 -0.96 -34.52
C ALA A 224 -2.67 -1.50 -33.81
N HIS A 225 -3.76 -1.70 -34.53
CA HIS A 225 -5.05 -2.17 -33.99
C HIS A 225 -5.02 -3.60 -33.43
N ARG A 226 -3.98 -4.39 -33.72
CA ARG A 226 -3.86 -5.80 -33.28
C ARG A 226 -3.19 -5.96 -31.92
N ARG A 227 -2.74 -4.86 -31.32
CA ARG A 227 -2.13 -4.86 -29.99
C ARG A 227 -3.19 -5.12 -28.92
N LYS A 228 -2.79 -5.77 -27.83
CA LYS A 228 -3.62 -5.93 -26.62
C LYS A 228 -2.76 -5.67 -25.40
N VAL A 229 -3.28 -4.89 -24.46
CA VAL A 229 -2.62 -4.56 -23.19
C VAL A 229 -3.59 -4.84 -22.06
N LEU A 230 -3.17 -5.64 -21.08
CA LEU A 230 -3.91 -5.92 -19.85
C LEU A 230 -3.15 -5.34 -18.66
N LEU A 231 -3.77 -4.43 -17.92
CA LEU A 231 -3.27 -3.89 -16.67
C LEU A 231 -4.14 -4.37 -15.53
N VAL A 232 -3.53 -5.00 -14.52
CA VAL A 232 -4.27 -5.45 -13.32
C VAL A 232 -3.51 -5.03 -12.07
N SER A 233 -4.23 -4.60 -11.02
CA SER A 233 -3.62 -4.36 -9.71
C SER A 233 -4.66 -4.23 -8.61
N THR A 234 -4.26 -4.50 -7.38
CA THR A 234 -4.91 -3.85 -6.24
C THR A 234 -4.50 -2.38 -6.18
N PRO A 235 -5.43 -1.44 -5.98
CA PRO A 235 -5.09 -0.03 -5.85
C PRO A 235 -4.46 0.28 -4.49
N THR A 236 -3.78 1.42 -4.41
CA THR A 236 -3.08 1.88 -3.21
C THR A 236 -3.66 3.20 -2.69
N ILE A 237 -2.91 4.29 -2.76
CA ILE A 237 -3.31 5.59 -2.25
C ILE A 237 -3.95 6.40 -3.38
N ARG A 238 -5.08 7.06 -3.10
CA ARG A 238 -5.77 7.91 -4.08
C ARG A 238 -4.81 8.97 -4.62
N GLY A 239 -4.81 9.15 -5.93
CA GLY A 239 -3.94 10.11 -6.61
C GLY A 239 -2.49 9.64 -6.82
N LEU A 240 -2.02 8.60 -6.12
CA LEU A 240 -0.74 7.92 -6.40
C LEU A 240 -0.93 6.60 -7.15
N SER A 241 -2.07 5.96 -6.94
CA SER A 241 -2.43 4.68 -7.53
C SER A 241 -2.44 4.79 -9.05
N ARG A 242 -1.60 3.96 -9.70
CA ARG A 242 -1.50 3.94 -11.17
C ARG A 242 -2.76 3.34 -11.74
N ILE A 243 -3.21 2.19 -11.20
CA ILE A 243 -4.40 1.50 -11.67
C ILE A 243 -5.66 2.37 -11.50
N GLU A 244 -5.76 3.17 -10.43
CA GLU A 244 -6.85 4.14 -10.26
C GLU A 244 -6.87 5.14 -11.41
N ARG A 245 -5.73 5.77 -11.71
CA ARG A 245 -5.63 6.75 -12.80
C ARG A 245 -6.01 6.16 -14.15
N GLU A 246 -5.53 4.95 -14.45
CA GLU A 246 -5.87 4.26 -15.70
C GLU A 246 -7.36 3.87 -15.73
N PHE A 247 -7.94 3.51 -14.58
CA PHE A 247 -9.34 3.16 -14.45
C PHE A 247 -10.24 4.40 -14.63
N GLU A 248 -9.91 5.53 -14.00
CA GLU A 248 -10.65 6.79 -14.13
C GLU A 248 -10.68 7.32 -15.57
N ALA A 249 -9.64 7.05 -16.37
CA ALA A 249 -9.57 7.43 -17.78
C ALA A 249 -10.43 6.56 -18.74
N SER A 250 -11.00 5.45 -18.24
CA SER A 250 -11.76 4.46 -19.01
C SER A 250 -13.29 4.65 -18.91
N ASP A 251 -14.07 3.68 -19.39
CA ASP A 251 -15.54 3.60 -19.24
C ASP A 251 -16.02 3.11 -17.86
N GLN A 252 -15.07 2.82 -16.96
CA GLN A 252 -15.27 2.61 -15.53
C GLN A 252 -16.28 1.51 -15.15
N ARG A 253 -16.29 0.37 -15.84
CA ARG A 253 -17.31 -0.67 -15.64
C ARG A 253 -17.38 -1.20 -14.21
N ARG A 254 -18.62 -1.48 -13.80
CA ARG A 254 -18.98 -2.21 -12.57
C ARG A 254 -19.73 -3.48 -12.94
N PHE A 255 -19.55 -4.54 -12.15
CA PHE A 255 -20.25 -5.82 -12.36
C PHE A 255 -21.59 -5.79 -11.64
N TYR A 256 -22.69 -5.76 -12.38
CA TYR A 256 -24.03 -5.76 -11.82
C TYR A 256 -24.53 -7.18 -11.68
N VAL A 257 -25.20 -7.49 -10.57
CA VAL A 257 -25.81 -8.78 -10.28
C VAL A 257 -27.31 -8.59 -9.95
N PRO A 258 -28.19 -9.52 -10.35
CA PRO A 258 -29.60 -9.44 -10.06
C PRO A 258 -29.87 -9.71 -8.57
N CYS A 259 -30.80 -8.96 -7.98
CA CYS A 259 -31.38 -9.33 -6.69
C CYS A 259 -32.20 -10.64 -6.83
N PRO A 260 -32.00 -11.64 -5.97
CA PRO A 260 -32.78 -12.89 -6.03
C PRO A 260 -34.26 -12.69 -5.65
N HIS A 261 -34.61 -11.58 -5.00
CA HIS A 261 -35.98 -11.30 -4.53
C HIS A 261 -36.78 -10.43 -5.49
N CYS A 262 -36.18 -9.35 -6.03
CA CYS A 262 -36.88 -8.38 -6.88
C CYS A 262 -36.33 -8.30 -8.32
N GLY A 263 -35.25 -9.00 -8.65
CA GLY A 263 -34.63 -8.99 -9.98
C GLY A 263 -33.86 -7.71 -10.34
N ALA A 264 -33.89 -6.66 -9.49
CA ALA A 264 -33.18 -5.41 -9.76
C ALA A 264 -31.67 -5.64 -9.86
N MET A 265 -31.06 -5.10 -10.91
CA MET A 265 -29.61 -5.20 -11.15
C MET A 265 -28.85 -4.15 -10.34
N GLN A 266 -27.86 -4.58 -9.58
CA GLN A 266 -27.06 -3.71 -8.70
C GLN A 266 -25.60 -4.18 -8.66
N TRP A 267 -24.66 -3.27 -8.43
CA TRP A 267 -23.30 -3.68 -8.07
C TRP A 267 -23.14 -3.60 -6.54
N LEU A 268 -22.50 -4.62 -5.97
CA LEU A 268 -22.28 -4.77 -4.54
C LEU A 268 -21.38 -3.67 -3.97
N LYS A 269 -21.90 -2.96 -2.99
CA LYS A 269 -21.22 -1.92 -2.18
C LYS A 269 -21.06 -2.41 -0.75
N PHE A 270 -19.92 -2.13 -0.12
CA PHE A 270 -19.64 -2.61 1.23
C PHE A 270 -20.68 -2.12 2.26
N ASP A 271 -21.14 -0.88 2.16
CA ASP A 271 -22.15 -0.27 3.05
C ASP A 271 -23.50 -1.01 3.07
N ARG A 272 -23.76 -1.88 2.08
CA ARG A 272 -24.96 -2.73 2.00
C ARG A 272 -24.78 -4.09 2.65
N LEU A 273 -23.55 -4.47 2.98
CA LEU A 273 -23.30 -5.62 3.84
C LEU A 273 -23.57 -5.21 5.29
N ARG A 274 -24.59 -5.78 5.91
CA ARG A 274 -25.02 -5.44 7.28
C ARG A 274 -24.88 -6.65 8.19
N TRP A 275 -24.55 -6.42 9.44
CA TRP A 275 -24.41 -7.45 10.47
C TRP A 275 -24.70 -6.88 11.85
N GLN A 276 -25.02 -7.75 12.81
CA GLN A 276 -25.17 -7.37 14.21
C GLN A 276 -23.80 -7.10 14.84
N LYS A 277 -23.69 -6.05 15.67
CA LYS A 277 -22.44 -5.66 16.33
C LYS A 277 -21.85 -6.83 17.12
N GLY A 278 -20.57 -7.12 16.89
CA GLY A 278 -19.85 -8.22 17.55
C GLY A 278 -20.24 -9.62 17.06
N ARG A 279 -21.10 -9.74 16.03
CA ARG A 279 -21.57 -11.01 15.47
C ARG A 279 -21.40 -11.08 13.94
N PRO A 280 -20.15 -11.23 13.45
CA PRO A 280 -19.87 -11.28 12.02
C PRO A 280 -20.60 -12.39 11.27
N GLU A 281 -20.98 -13.47 11.94
CA GLU A 281 -21.73 -14.60 11.35
C GLU A 281 -23.15 -14.23 10.90
N THR A 282 -23.65 -13.05 11.29
CA THR A 282 -24.96 -12.52 10.90
C THR A 282 -24.90 -11.64 9.64
N ALA A 283 -23.78 -11.67 8.91
CA ALA A 283 -23.58 -10.84 7.73
C ALA A 283 -24.55 -11.19 6.58
N GLU A 284 -25.35 -10.21 6.18
CA GLU A 284 -26.31 -10.30 5.07
C GLU A 284 -26.18 -9.08 4.17
N TYR A 285 -26.35 -9.26 2.87
CA TYR A 285 -26.30 -8.16 1.92
C TYR A 285 -27.70 -7.59 1.66
N HIS A 286 -27.93 -6.31 1.93
CA HIS A 286 -29.23 -5.67 1.70
C HIS A 286 -29.33 -5.10 0.28
N CYS A 287 -30.39 -5.48 -0.45
CA CYS A 287 -30.60 -5.02 -1.81
C CYS A 287 -30.79 -3.49 -1.89
N ASP A 288 -30.14 -2.84 -2.87
CA ASP A 288 -30.29 -1.41 -3.17
C ASP A 288 -31.73 -0.98 -3.56
N GLY A 289 -32.56 -1.91 -4.05
CA GLY A 289 -33.92 -1.63 -4.53
C GLY A 289 -35.02 -2.00 -3.53
N CYS A 290 -35.07 -3.26 -3.09
CA CYS A 290 -36.14 -3.74 -2.19
C CYS A 290 -35.74 -3.81 -0.71
N GLU A 291 -34.50 -3.45 -0.36
CA GLU A 291 -33.92 -3.50 1.01
C GLU A 291 -33.97 -4.88 1.71
N THR A 292 -34.47 -5.91 1.01
CA THR A 292 -34.59 -7.28 1.53
C THR A 292 -33.20 -7.87 1.71
N PRO A 293 -32.91 -8.53 2.87
CA PRO A 293 -31.64 -9.18 3.09
C PRO A 293 -31.44 -10.35 2.12
N ILE A 294 -30.25 -10.42 1.54
CA ILE A 294 -29.79 -11.46 0.65
C ILE A 294 -28.77 -12.27 1.43
N ALA A 295 -29.07 -13.54 1.64
CA ALA A 295 -28.14 -14.48 2.23
C ALA A 295 -27.05 -14.89 1.23
N GLU A 296 -25.85 -15.18 1.73
CA GLU A 296 -24.65 -15.48 0.94
C GLU A 296 -24.82 -16.65 -0.04
N HIS A 297 -25.69 -17.62 0.25
CA HIS A 297 -25.94 -18.77 -0.63
C HIS A 297 -26.52 -18.38 -2.00
N HIS A 298 -27.13 -17.20 -2.13
CA HIS A 298 -27.60 -16.69 -3.42
C HIS A 298 -26.48 -16.24 -4.36
N LYS A 299 -25.24 -16.04 -3.86
CA LYS A 299 -24.13 -15.47 -4.65
C LYS A 299 -23.87 -16.22 -5.96
N THR A 300 -23.97 -17.55 -5.99
CA THR A 300 -23.72 -18.31 -7.23
C THR A 300 -24.68 -17.87 -8.35
N ALA A 301 -25.99 -17.88 -8.10
CA ALA A 301 -26.99 -17.46 -9.09
C ALA A 301 -26.86 -15.97 -9.44
N MET A 302 -26.55 -15.12 -8.44
CA MET A 302 -26.29 -13.69 -8.66
C MET A 302 -25.10 -13.46 -9.60
N LEU A 303 -23.98 -14.16 -9.40
CA LEU A 303 -22.79 -14.03 -10.22
C LEU A 303 -23.01 -14.56 -11.65
N GLU A 304 -23.74 -15.68 -11.79
CA GLU A 304 -24.07 -16.26 -13.10
C GLU A 304 -25.02 -15.37 -13.92
N GLY A 305 -25.94 -14.68 -13.26
CA GLY A 305 -26.83 -13.70 -13.90
C GLY A 305 -26.25 -12.28 -14.01
N GLY A 306 -24.98 -12.10 -13.66
CA GLY A 306 -24.34 -10.78 -13.64
C GLY A 306 -23.76 -10.32 -14.97
N GLU A 307 -23.60 -9.01 -15.13
CA GLU A 307 -23.05 -8.39 -16.34
C GLU A 307 -22.25 -7.11 -16.04
N TRP A 308 -21.27 -6.80 -16.89
CA TRP A 308 -20.53 -5.54 -16.77
C TRP A 308 -21.28 -4.39 -17.44
N ARG A 309 -21.42 -3.27 -16.74
CA ARG A 309 -21.99 -2.04 -17.30
C ARG A 309 -21.03 -0.88 -17.10
N ALA A 310 -20.84 -0.10 -18.16
CA ALA A 310 -20.08 1.15 -18.11
C ALA A 310 -20.80 2.16 -17.21
N THR A 311 -20.03 2.88 -16.40
CA THR A 311 -20.55 3.97 -15.55
C THR A 311 -19.95 5.32 -15.90
N ALA A 312 -19.04 5.36 -16.86
CA ALA A 312 -18.46 6.57 -17.42
C ALA A 312 -18.28 6.41 -18.94
N THR A 313 -17.97 7.52 -19.61
CA THR A 313 -17.53 7.50 -21.01
C THR A 313 -16.01 7.49 -21.05
N ALA A 314 -15.42 6.50 -21.74
CA ALA A 314 -13.98 6.44 -21.89
C ALA A 314 -13.43 7.62 -22.70
N ALA A 315 -12.27 8.13 -22.31
CA ALA A 315 -11.54 9.13 -23.10
C ALA A 315 -11.02 8.55 -24.42
N ASP A 316 -10.63 7.27 -24.40
CA ASP A 316 -10.23 6.47 -25.56
C ASP A 316 -11.23 5.33 -25.76
N PRO A 317 -11.95 5.25 -26.89
CA PRO A 317 -12.94 4.21 -27.14
C PRO A 317 -12.35 2.79 -27.24
N THR A 318 -11.02 2.66 -27.39
CA THR A 318 -10.33 1.36 -27.41
C THR A 318 -9.84 0.90 -26.03
N THR A 319 -10.11 1.71 -25.00
CA THR A 319 -9.76 1.44 -23.60
C THR A 319 -11.01 1.13 -22.79
N VAL A 320 -11.01 -0.04 -22.14
CA VAL A 320 -12.08 -0.47 -21.23
C VAL A 320 -11.51 -0.64 -19.83
N GLY A 321 -12.23 -0.17 -18.81
CA GLY A 321 -11.84 -0.36 -17.42
C GLY A 321 -12.87 -1.11 -16.61
N TYR A 322 -12.39 -1.89 -15.65
CA TYR A 322 -13.18 -2.74 -14.79
C TYR A 322 -12.80 -2.52 -13.33
N HIS A 323 -13.79 -2.64 -12.45
CA HIS A 323 -13.58 -2.68 -11.01
C HIS A 323 -14.34 -3.82 -10.34
N LEU A 324 -13.68 -4.54 -9.44
CA LEU A 324 -14.32 -5.62 -8.69
C LEU A 324 -13.80 -5.70 -7.26
N SER A 325 -14.71 -5.68 -6.29
CA SER A 325 -14.41 -5.93 -4.88
C SER A 325 -14.44 -7.43 -4.56
N ALA A 326 -13.92 -7.81 -3.40
CA ALA A 326 -13.98 -9.19 -2.92
C ALA A 326 -15.40 -9.58 -2.43
N LEU A 327 -16.37 -8.66 -2.42
CA LEU A 327 -17.78 -8.99 -2.15
C LEU A 327 -18.33 -10.01 -3.16
N TYR A 328 -17.77 -10.04 -4.36
CA TYR A 328 -18.09 -10.98 -5.44
C TYR A 328 -17.32 -12.29 -5.33
N SER A 329 -16.54 -12.51 -4.27
CA SER A 329 -15.80 -13.75 -4.09
C SER A 329 -16.80 -14.95 -4.09
N PRO A 330 -16.60 -15.95 -4.95
CA PRO A 330 -17.46 -17.10 -5.06
C PRO A 330 -17.63 -17.86 -3.74
N ILE A 331 -18.73 -18.59 -3.61
CA ILE A 331 -18.95 -19.47 -2.45
C ILE A 331 -17.80 -20.48 -2.35
N GLY A 332 -17.32 -20.67 -1.12
CA GLY A 332 -16.16 -21.52 -0.78
C GLY A 332 -14.84 -20.77 -0.72
N TRP A 333 -14.77 -19.50 -1.15
CA TRP A 333 -13.56 -18.67 -1.08
C TRP A 333 -13.64 -17.67 0.09
N LEU A 334 -13.64 -16.36 -0.17
CA LEU A 334 -13.77 -15.36 0.88
C LEU A 334 -15.26 -15.09 1.17
N SER A 335 -15.74 -15.50 2.35
CA SER A 335 -17.12 -15.28 2.75
C SER A 335 -17.38 -13.84 3.20
N TRP A 336 -18.64 -13.41 3.12
CA TRP A 336 -19.06 -12.12 3.68
C TRP A 336 -18.81 -12.04 5.18
N GLU A 337 -19.02 -13.12 5.93
CA GLU A 337 -18.63 -13.20 7.34
C GLU A 337 -17.14 -12.88 7.53
N ARG A 338 -16.25 -13.46 6.71
CA ARG A 338 -14.80 -13.23 6.82
C ARG A 338 -14.43 -11.81 6.43
N ILE A 339 -15.12 -11.20 5.48
CA ILE A 339 -14.96 -9.78 5.15
C ILE A 339 -15.34 -8.92 6.36
N VAL A 340 -16.47 -9.20 7.01
CA VAL A 340 -16.87 -8.50 8.23
C VAL A 340 -15.86 -8.68 9.36
N ARG A 341 -15.36 -9.91 9.58
CA ARG A 341 -14.30 -10.15 10.59
C ARG A 341 -13.04 -9.34 10.29
N ALA A 342 -12.63 -9.24 9.03
CA ALA A 342 -11.48 -8.44 8.62
C ALA A 342 -11.72 -6.94 8.83
N TRP A 343 -12.94 -6.46 8.58
CA TRP A 343 -13.33 -5.08 8.83
C TRP A 343 -13.34 -4.74 10.33
N ASP A 344 -13.98 -5.58 11.14
CA ASP A 344 -14.07 -5.41 12.60
C ASP A 344 -12.67 -5.46 13.23
N ALA A 345 -11.79 -6.36 12.77
CA ALA A 345 -10.40 -6.45 13.23
C ALA A 345 -9.53 -5.26 12.78
N ALA A 346 -9.88 -4.63 11.65
CA ALA A 346 -9.18 -3.43 11.18
C ALA A 346 -9.58 -2.17 11.95
N GLN A 347 -10.73 -2.18 12.63
CA GLN A 347 -11.16 -1.02 13.42
C GLN A 347 -10.11 -0.66 14.48
N GLY A 348 -9.78 0.63 14.57
CA GLY A 348 -8.77 1.15 15.49
C GLY A 348 -7.35 1.26 14.92
N SER A 349 -7.09 0.81 13.68
CA SER A 349 -5.84 1.09 12.96
C SER A 349 -6.11 1.55 11.54
N ASP A 350 -5.71 2.77 11.22
CA ASP A 350 -5.82 3.33 9.87
C ASP A 350 -5.02 2.53 8.85
N GLU A 351 -3.86 1.98 9.23
CA GLU A 351 -3.08 1.09 8.37
C GLU A 351 -3.86 -0.19 8.05
N ALA A 352 -4.56 -0.75 9.03
CA ALA A 352 -5.39 -1.93 8.84
C ALA A 352 -6.65 -1.61 8.00
N ILE A 353 -7.28 -0.45 8.20
CA ILE A 353 -8.42 0.00 7.38
C ILE A 353 -7.97 0.28 5.95
N LYS A 354 -6.81 0.92 5.76
CA LYS A 354 -6.16 1.12 4.45
C LYS A 354 -5.93 -0.22 3.76
N ALA A 355 -5.31 -1.18 4.44
CA ALA A 355 -5.11 -2.53 3.93
C ALA A 355 -6.42 -3.20 3.55
N PHE A 356 -7.47 -3.10 4.38
CA PHE A 356 -8.79 -3.62 4.08
C PHE A 356 -9.39 -2.98 2.82
N ARG A 357 -9.41 -1.65 2.71
CA ARG A 357 -9.98 -0.97 1.53
C ARG A 357 -9.24 -1.33 0.25
N ASN A 358 -7.91 -1.29 0.28
CA ASN A 358 -7.07 -1.60 -0.87
C ASN A 358 -7.21 -3.06 -1.32
N THR A 359 -7.16 -4.00 -0.38
CA THR A 359 -7.05 -5.44 -0.72
C THR A 359 -8.39 -6.17 -0.76
N ILE A 360 -9.41 -5.75 0.00
CA ILE A 360 -10.73 -6.40 0.05
C ILE A 360 -11.75 -5.67 -0.80
N LEU A 361 -11.80 -4.34 -0.71
CA LEU A 361 -12.74 -3.56 -1.54
C LEU A 361 -12.17 -3.30 -2.93
N GLY A 362 -10.86 -3.36 -3.10
CA GLY A 362 -10.21 -2.95 -4.34
C GLY A 362 -10.38 -1.44 -4.56
N GLU A 363 -10.41 -0.64 -3.50
CA GLU A 363 -10.62 0.80 -3.53
C GLU A 363 -9.38 1.54 -3.05
N THR A 364 -9.13 2.73 -3.56
CA THR A 364 -8.03 3.58 -3.09
C THR A 364 -8.29 4.11 -1.69
N TRP A 365 -7.21 4.22 -0.92
CA TRP A 365 -7.22 4.89 0.35
C TRP A 365 -7.00 6.39 0.14
N VAL A 366 -7.92 7.20 0.64
CA VAL A 366 -7.71 8.65 0.68
C VAL A 366 -6.88 8.95 1.90
N GLU A 367 -5.64 9.39 1.71
CA GLU A 367 -4.89 9.97 2.83
C GLU A 367 -5.52 11.31 3.17
N THR A 368 -6.27 11.34 4.27
CA THR A 368 -6.91 12.56 4.76
C THR A 368 -5.83 13.49 5.29
N GLY A 369 -5.49 14.51 4.50
CA GLY A 369 -4.66 15.63 4.93
C GLY A 369 -5.27 17.00 4.63
N GLU A 370 -6.58 17.07 4.40
CA GLU A 370 -7.30 18.36 4.47
C GLU A 370 -7.05 19.01 5.84
N ALA A 371 -6.70 20.30 5.85
CA ALA A 371 -6.55 21.07 7.08
C ALA A 371 -7.85 20.99 7.91
N PRO A 372 -7.79 20.57 9.19
CA PRO A 372 -8.93 20.69 10.08
C PRO A 372 -9.40 22.14 10.18
N ASP A 373 -10.71 22.33 10.34
CA ASP A 373 -11.31 23.65 10.52
C ASP A 373 -10.84 24.25 11.86
N TRP A 374 -10.05 25.33 11.81
CA TRP A 374 -9.48 25.97 13.01
C TRP A 374 -10.55 26.58 13.91
N GLN A 375 -11.70 27.02 13.37
CA GLN A 375 -12.82 27.52 14.17
C GLN A 375 -13.41 26.42 15.03
N ARG A 376 -13.56 25.21 14.48
CA ARG A 376 -14.00 24.05 15.28
C ARG A 376 -13.02 23.70 16.40
N LEU A 377 -11.72 23.88 16.17
CA LEU A 377 -10.72 23.70 17.22
C LEU A 377 -10.82 24.79 18.29
N TYR A 378 -11.07 26.04 17.87
CA TYR A 378 -11.24 27.18 18.78
C TYR A 378 -12.37 26.96 19.78
N ASP A 379 -13.52 26.47 19.30
CA ASP A 379 -14.70 26.22 20.13
C ASP A 379 -14.55 25.02 21.06
N ARG A 380 -13.65 24.09 20.72
CA ARG A 380 -13.36 22.87 21.49
C ARG A 380 -12.26 23.04 22.54
N ARG A 381 -11.69 24.23 22.69
CA ARG A 381 -10.63 24.47 23.67
C ARG A 381 -11.14 24.29 25.09
N GLU A 382 -10.26 23.77 25.93
CA GLU A 382 -10.53 23.38 27.31
C GLU A 382 -9.81 24.30 28.30
N ARG A 383 -10.18 24.24 29.58
CA ARG A 383 -9.70 25.18 30.60
C ARG A 383 -8.64 24.56 31.50
N TRP A 384 -7.38 24.97 31.32
CA TRP A 384 -6.30 24.85 32.31
C TRP A 384 -5.37 26.05 32.22
N THR A 385 -4.59 26.30 33.27
CA THR A 385 -3.60 27.39 33.32
C THR A 385 -2.35 27.02 32.53
N SER A 386 -1.77 27.97 31.79
CA SER A 386 -0.48 27.76 31.09
C SER A 386 0.59 27.30 32.09
N GLY A 387 1.40 26.34 31.68
CA GLY A 387 2.42 25.75 32.54
C GLY A 387 1.92 24.72 33.57
N THR A 388 0.62 24.37 33.55
CA THR A 388 0.05 23.30 34.39
C THR A 388 -0.23 22.06 33.55
N VAL A 389 0.24 20.89 34.00
CA VAL A 389 0.00 19.60 33.34
C VAL A 389 -1.35 19.04 33.77
N PRO A 390 -2.30 18.80 32.85
CA PRO A 390 -3.61 18.20 33.16
C PRO A 390 -3.50 16.79 33.73
N ALA A 391 -4.53 16.34 34.48
CA ALA A 391 -4.51 15.08 35.22
C ALA A 391 -4.17 13.79 34.42
N GLY A 392 -4.41 13.78 33.10
CA GLY A 392 -4.07 12.66 32.21
C GLY A 392 -2.63 12.67 31.69
N GLY A 393 -1.87 13.76 31.90
CA GLY A 393 -0.51 13.94 31.40
C GLY A 393 0.54 13.24 32.26
N LEU A 394 1.11 12.14 31.75
CA LEU A 394 2.03 11.27 32.50
C LEU A 394 3.51 11.64 32.32
N PHE A 395 3.89 12.16 31.15
CA PHE A 395 5.25 12.65 30.89
C PHE A 395 5.22 13.80 29.88
N LEU A 396 6.29 14.59 29.84
CA LEU A 396 6.41 15.75 28.96
C LEU A 396 7.42 15.52 27.83
N THR A 397 7.07 15.96 26.63
CA THR A 397 8.04 16.21 25.56
C THR A 397 7.87 17.63 25.04
N ALA A 398 8.86 18.10 24.31
CA ALA A 398 8.77 19.39 23.65
C ALA A 398 9.38 19.33 22.26
N GLY A 399 8.82 20.14 21.37
CA GLY A 399 9.30 20.36 20.02
C GLY A 399 9.66 21.81 19.83
N ALA A 400 10.79 22.08 19.19
CA ALA A 400 11.26 23.42 18.94
C ALA A 400 11.60 23.65 17.48
N ASP A 401 11.20 24.82 17.00
CA ASP A 401 11.48 25.32 15.67
C ASP A 401 12.35 26.58 15.76
N VAL A 402 13.48 26.55 15.06
CA VAL A 402 14.51 27.61 15.13
C VAL A 402 14.31 28.53 13.95
N GLN A 403 13.99 29.79 14.23
CA GLN A 403 13.77 30.82 13.22
C GLN A 403 14.91 31.85 13.23
N LYS A 404 14.90 32.76 12.27
CA LYS A 404 15.94 33.79 12.14
C LYS A 404 16.00 34.73 13.35
N ASP A 405 14.86 35.02 13.96
CA ASP A 405 14.70 36.04 15.00
C ASP A 405 14.24 35.50 16.36
N ARG A 406 13.88 34.21 16.46
CA ARG A 406 13.34 33.59 17.66
C ARG A 406 13.50 32.06 17.65
N ILE A 407 13.23 31.43 18.79
CA ILE A 407 13.04 29.98 18.91
C ILE A 407 11.65 29.74 19.50
N GLU A 408 10.77 29.09 18.75
CA GLU A 408 9.44 28.71 19.22
C GLU A 408 9.47 27.29 19.81
N VAL A 409 8.83 27.10 20.97
CA VAL A 409 8.81 25.82 21.67
C VAL A 409 7.40 25.52 22.17
N ASP A 410 6.87 24.36 21.78
CA ASP A 410 5.65 23.82 22.38
C ASP A 410 5.98 22.66 23.33
N VAL A 411 5.46 22.73 24.56
CA VAL A 411 5.56 21.67 25.56
C VAL A 411 4.25 20.87 25.57
N TRP A 412 4.36 19.57 25.34
CA TRP A 412 3.23 18.64 25.26
C TRP A 412 3.30 17.58 26.35
N ALA A 413 2.19 17.38 27.04
CA ALA A 413 2.00 16.24 27.94
C ALA A 413 1.36 15.07 27.19
N TRP A 414 1.73 13.85 27.59
CA TRP A 414 1.29 12.61 26.97
C TRP A 414 0.77 11.63 28.02
N GLY A 415 -0.38 11.04 27.74
CA GLY A 415 -1.06 10.05 28.55
C GLY A 415 -1.16 8.71 27.83
N ARG A 416 -2.00 7.82 28.41
CA ARG A 416 -2.29 6.50 27.83
C ARG A 416 -2.88 6.65 26.42
N GLY A 417 -2.58 5.68 25.56
CA GLY A 417 -3.06 5.68 24.18
C GLY A 417 -2.58 6.89 23.36
N LEU A 418 -1.53 7.60 23.81
CA LEU A 418 -1.02 8.83 23.20
C LEU A 418 -2.02 10.00 23.20
N GLU A 419 -2.98 10.00 24.12
CA GLU A 419 -3.75 11.21 24.46
C GLU A 419 -2.77 12.33 24.86
N SER A 420 -3.02 13.57 24.44
CA SER A 420 -2.04 14.64 24.58
C SER A 420 -2.62 16.03 24.82
N TRP A 421 -1.91 16.83 25.61
CA TRP A 421 -2.30 18.19 26.01
C TRP A 421 -1.18 19.17 25.73
N LEU A 422 -1.51 20.32 25.11
CA LEU A 422 -0.57 21.44 25.04
C LEU A 422 -0.49 22.08 26.42
N VAL A 423 0.71 22.11 27.00
CA VAL A 423 0.95 22.59 28.38
C VAL A 423 1.46 24.03 28.40
N ASP A 424 2.36 24.37 27.47
CA ASP A 424 2.98 25.69 27.40
C ASP A 424 3.43 25.96 25.96
N HIS A 425 3.34 27.22 25.54
CA HIS A 425 3.91 27.74 24.30
C HIS A 425 4.89 28.85 24.67
N VAL A 426 6.16 28.66 24.35
CA VAL A 426 7.25 29.56 24.74
C VAL A 426 7.91 30.10 23.49
N VAL A 427 8.03 31.43 23.41
CA VAL A 427 8.78 32.13 22.37
C VAL A 427 10.01 32.74 23.03
N ILE A 428 11.18 32.27 22.63
CA ILE A 428 12.47 32.80 23.08
C ILE A 428 12.92 33.83 22.05
N GLU A 429 13.08 35.08 22.48
CA GLU A 429 13.51 36.18 21.63
C GLU A 429 15.00 36.03 21.26
N GLY A 430 15.32 36.23 19.98
CA GLY A 430 16.67 36.05 19.45
C GLY A 430 16.83 34.75 18.67
N GLY A 431 17.43 34.86 17.49
CA GLY A 431 17.73 33.73 16.61
C GLY A 431 19.00 32.97 16.99
N PRO A 432 19.44 32.02 16.14
CA PRO A 432 20.59 31.15 16.40
C PRO A 432 21.93 31.88 16.58
N ASP A 433 22.05 33.13 16.14
CA ASP A 433 23.25 33.97 16.31
C ASP A 433 23.39 34.55 17.73
N ARG A 434 22.37 34.39 18.58
CA ARG A 434 22.26 35.02 19.90
C ARG A 434 22.53 34.02 21.01
N HIS A 435 23.61 34.23 21.77
CA HIS A 435 24.02 33.34 22.87
C HIS A 435 23.00 33.33 24.03
N ASP A 436 22.33 34.46 24.27
CA ASP A 436 21.25 34.61 25.23
C ASP A 436 20.07 33.67 24.90
N ALA A 437 19.65 33.57 23.63
CA ALA A 437 18.59 32.66 23.21
C ALA A 437 18.90 31.19 23.53
N TRP A 438 20.14 30.74 23.29
CA TRP A 438 20.58 29.39 23.65
C TRP A 438 20.67 29.16 25.17
N SER A 439 20.99 30.20 25.93
CA SER A 439 21.05 30.15 27.40
C SER A 439 19.64 30.01 27.99
N GLU A 440 18.68 30.77 27.47
CA GLU A 440 17.26 30.66 27.84
C GLU A 440 16.69 29.30 27.46
N LEU A 441 17.03 28.79 26.27
CA LEU A 441 16.61 27.46 25.85
C LEU A 441 17.18 26.36 26.76
N THR A 442 18.41 26.53 27.21
CA THR A 442 19.03 25.62 28.19
C THR A 442 18.27 25.66 29.53
N ALA A 443 17.95 26.86 30.03
CA ALA A 443 17.17 27.03 31.25
C ALA A 443 15.76 26.41 31.15
N LEU A 444 15.16 26.40 29.96
CA LEU A 444 13.88 25.76 29.70
C LEU A 444 13.92 24.24 29.89
N LEU A 445 15.04 23.57 29.56
CA LEU A 445 15.19 22.11 29.73
C LEU A 445 15.14 21.68 31.21
N ASP A 446 15.60 22.55 32.11
CA ASP A 446 15.63 22.32 33.56
C ASP A 446 14.37 22.80 34.30
N ARG A 447 13.49 23.54 33.60
CA ARG A 447 12.22 24.03 34.15
C ARG A 447 11.33 22.85 34.58
N SER A 448 10.56 23.05 35.65
CA SER A 448 9.55 22.11 36.09
C SER A 448 8.14 22.67 35.87
N TRP A 449 7.22 21.76 35.52
CA TRP A 449 5.81 22.05 35.32
C TRP A 449 4.99 21.36 36.40
N ARG A 450 4.05 22.10 37.01
CA ARG A 450 3.21 21.57 38.07
C ARG A 450 2.10 20.70 37.46
N HIS A 451 1.98 19.47 37.94
CA HIS A 451 0.87 18.59 37.63
C HIS A 451 -0.37 18.95 38.45
N GLU A 452 -1.55 18.74 37.89
CA GLU A 452 -2.83 18.97 38.58
C GLU A 452 -2.92 18.21 39.91
N ARG A 453 -2.31 17.02 39.98
CA ARG A 453 -2.20 16.18 41.20
C ARG A 453 -1.09 16.60 42.17
N GLY A 454 -0.39 17.71 41.92
CA GLY A 454 0.63 18.28 42.82
C GLY A 454 2.08 17.83 42.58
N ALA A 455 2.31 16.81 41.75
CA ALA A 455 3.66 16.42 41.31
C ALA A 455 4.30 17.49 40.40
N HIS A 456 5.62 17.43 40.22
CA HIS A 456 6.33 18.26 39.25
C HIS A 456 6.97 17.39 38.17
N LEU A 457 6.77 17.76 36.90
CA LEU A 457 7.34 17.08 35.74
C LEU A 457 8.40 17.96 35.08
N ARG A 458 9.37 17.34 34.41
CA ARG A 458 10.33 17.99 33.52
C ARG A 458 10.18 17.43 32.10
N ILE A 459 10.75 18.13 31.11
CA ILE A 459 10.80 17.65 29.73
C ILE A 459 11.65 16.37 29.69
N ALA A 460 11.01 15.23 29.42
CA ALA A 460 11.67 13.94 29.33
C ALA A 460 12.46 13.82 28.02
N ARG A 461 11.95 14.42 26.95
CA ARG A 461 12.60 14.44 25.63
C ARG A 461 12.27 15.74 24.88
N PHE A 462 13.30 16.36 24.32
CA PHE A 462 13.24 17.61 23.59
C PHE A 462 13.73 17.39 22.15
N ALA A 463 12.89 17.65 21.15
CA ALA A 463 13.27 17.60 19.74
C ALA A 463 13.43 19.01 19.19
N ILE A 464 14.55 19.28 18.52
CA ILE A 464 14.85 20.59 17.93
C ILE A 464 15.19 20.44 16.46
N ASP A 465 14.52 21.22 15.62
CA ASP A 465 14.78 21.18 14.18
C ASP A 465 16.16 21.70 13.82
N THR A 466 16.73 21.08 12.80
CA THR A 466 18.02 21.45 12.22
C THR A 466 17.86 22.02 10.81
N GLY A 467 16.63 22.36 10.40
CA GLY A 467 16.32 22.92 9.09
C GLY A 467 16.92 24.30 8.86
N TYR A 468 17.07 25.09 9.92
CA TYR A 468 17.71 26.40 9.93
C TYR A 468 18.91 26.42 10.89
N GLU A 469 20.05 26.97 10.44
CA GLU A 469 21.31 27.06 11.21
C GLU A 469 21.71 25.76 11.94
N ALA A 470 21.70 24.64 11.21
CA ALA A 470 22.07 23.32 11.73
C ALA A 470 23.39 23.30 12.54
N PRO A 471 24.47 24.00 12.14
CA PRO A 471 25.70 24.03 12.93
C PRO A 471 25.52 24.59 14.35
N ALA A 472 24.66 25.61 14.54
CA ALA A 472 24.39 26.20 15.84
C ALA A 472 23.63 25.22 16.74
N VAL A 473 22.57 24.60 16.20
CA VAL A 473 21.79 23.54 16.88
C VAL A 473 22.69 22.36 17.28
N TYR A 474 23.60 21.94 16.39
CA TYR A 474 24.58 20.90 16.68
C TYR A 474 25.55 21.31 17.77
N SER A 475 26.04 22.55 17.76
CA SER A 475 26.92 23.06 18.80
C SER A 475 26.27 23.04 20.18
N TRP A 476 25.06 23.58 20.28
CA TRP A 476 24.30 23.63 21.53
C TRP A 476 23.92 22.23 22.02
N SER A 477 23.40 21.36 21.15
CA SER A 477 22.96 20.01 21.54
C SER A 477 24.08 19.09 22.04
N ARG A 478 25.34 19.33 21.63
CA ARG A 478 26.51 18.62 22.20
C ARG A 478 26.67 18.89 23.70
N ALA A 479 26.35 20.10 24.15
CA ALA A 479 26.51 20.52 25.54
C ALA A 479 25.40 19.98 26.47
N GLN A 480 24.18 19.76 25.95
CA GLN A 480 23.00 19.39 26.77
C GLN A 480 22.82 17.88 27.00
N GLY A 481 23.52 17.05 26.23
CA GLY A 481 23.49 15.60 26.38
C GLY A 481 22.36 14.91 25.62
N PHE A 482 22.70 13.75 25.05
CA PHE A 482 21.81 12.97 24.17
C PHE A 482 20.61 12.32 24.88
N GLY A 483 20.63 12.27 26.22
CA GLY A 483 19.56 11.66 27.02
C GLY A 483 18.25 12.46 27.00
N GLN A 484 18.34 13.77 26.79
CA GLN A 484 17.19 14.67 26.81
C GLN A 484 16.98 15.35 25.45
N VAL A 485 18.05 15.83 24.81
CA VAL A 485 17.98 16.59 23.55
C VAL A 485 18.15 15.69 22.31
N SER A 486 17.30 15.91 21.31
CA SER A 486 17.28 15.19 20.04
C SER A 486 17.25 16.18 18.87
N PRO A 487 18.40 16.47 18.25
CA PRO A 487 18.42 17.17 16.97
C PRO A 487 17.69 16.33 15.93
N VAL A 488 16.71 16.94 15.25
CA VAL A 488 15.88 16.28 14.25
C VAL A 488 16.02 16.97 12.91
N LYS A 489 16.02 16.16 11.85
CA LYS A 489 15.88 16.62 10.47
C LYS A 489 14.57 16.11 9.91
N GLY A 490 13.66 17.03 9.63
CA GLY A 490 12.44 16.73 8.89
C GLY A 490 12.74 16.29 7.45
N VAL A 491 12.02 15.27 6.99
CA VAL A 491 12.06 14.80 5.60
C VAL A 491 10.65 14.50 5.12
N GLU A 492 10.34 14.98 3.92
CA GLU A 492 9.05 14.80 3.30
C GLU A 492 8.88 13.40 2.68
N GLY A 493 7.62 13.03 2.44
CA GLY A 493 7.21 11.84 1.69
C GLY A 493 6.74 10.68 2.55
N PHE A 494 5.91 9.82 1.94
CA PHE A 494 5.24 8.68 2.60
C PHE A 494 5.95 7.34 2.39
N ASN A 495 7.03 7.32 1.61
CA ASN A 495 7.69 6.08 1.17
C ASN A 495 8.67 5.49 2.19
N ARG A 496 8.56 5.84 3.47
CA ARG A 496 9.50 5.39 4.52
C ARG A 496 8.92 4.26 5.35
N SER A 497 9.76 3.27 5.65
CA SER A 497 9.40 2.11 6.46
C SER A 497 9.29 2.38 7.97
N SER A 498 9.77 3.53 8.45
CA SER A 498 9.69 3.94 9.85
C SER A 498 9.44 5.46 9.97
N PRO A 499 8.55 5.91 10.89
CA PRO A 499 8.28 7.34 11.14
C PRO A 499 9.50 8.12 11.63
N VAL A 500 10.40 7.47 12.36
CA VAL A 500 11.69 8.04 12.80
C VAL A 500 12.81 7.04 12.50
N SER A 501 13.90 7.51 11.91
CA SER A 501 15.10 6.72 11.68
C SER A 501 16.36 7.40 12.24
N GLY A 502 17.33 6.60 12.68
CA GLY A 502 18.53 7.07 13.37
C GLY A 502 18.69 6.42 14.75
N PRO A 503 19.61 6.94 15.60
CA PRO A 503 20.41 8.14 15.39
C PRO A 503 21.58 7.93 14.42
N THR A 504 21.84 8.91 13.54
CA THR A 504 23.02 8.93 12.67
C THR A 504 24.06 9.89 13.24
N PHE A 505 25.34 9.47 13.29
CA PHE A 505 26.44 10.36 13.71
C PHE A 505 26.79 11.33 12.59
N VAL A 506 26.73 12.64 12.88
CA VAL A 506 26.99 13.71 11.90
C VAL A 506 28.49 14.00 11.74
N ASP A 507 29.28 13.82 12.80
CA ASP A 507 30.70 14.19 12.81
C ASP A 507 31.61 13.05 12.31
N ALA A 508 32.59 13.37 11.46
CA ALA A 508 33.63 12.46 10.97
C ALA A 508 35.04 13.04 11.23
N THR A 509 36.03 12.19 11.54
CA THR A 509 37.44 12.62 11.62
C THR A 509 38.03 12.88 10.23
N GLU A 510 39.18 13.56 10.14
CA GLU A 510 39.91 13.77 8.87
C GLU A 510 40.20 12.47 8.10
N GLY A 511 40.24 11.32 8.79
CA GLY A 511 40.36 9.99 8.19
C GLY A 511 39.03 9.30 7.86
N GLY A 512 37.91 10.03 7.81
CA GLY A 512 36.57 9.52 7.45
C GLY A 512 35.89 8.62 8.50
N LYS A 513 36.47 8.46 9.70
CA LYS A 513 35.87 7.65 10.77
C LYS A 513 34.87 8.50 11.57
N ARG A 514 33.62 8.03 11.66
CA ARG A 514 32.56 8.71 12.43
C ARG A 514 32.93 8.82 13.91
N LEU A 515 32.80 10.01 14.49
CA LEU A 515 33.10 10.27 15.90
C LEU A 515 32.02 9.64 16.80
N ARG A 516 32.41 8.68 17.64
CA ARG A 516 31.52 7.99 18.59
C ARG A 516 30.86 8.93 19.63
N ARG A 517 31.39 10.14 19.83
CA ARG A 517 30.86 11.21 20.71
C ARG A 517 30.20 12.37 19.93
N GLY A 518 30.01 12.22 18.61
CA GLY A 518 29.43 13.28 17.78
C GLY A 518 27.92 13.44 17.94
N VAL A 519 27.38 14.51 17.34
CA VAL A 519 25.93 14.78 17.33
C VAL A 519 25.19 13.62 16.68
N ARG A 520 24.11 13.20 17.35
CA ARG A 520 23.23 12.12 16.93
C ARG A 520 21.96 12.72 16.33
N LEU A 521 21.89 12.76 15.01
CA LEU A 521 20.78 13.30 14.26
C LEU A 521 19.72 12.23 14.02
N TRP A 522 18.48 12.57 14.33
CA TRP A 522 17.30 11.76 14.01
C TRP A 522 16.65 12.28 12.74
N THR A 523 16.23 11.38 11.86
CA THR A 523 15.47 11.74 10.68
C THR A 523 13.99 11.47 10.92
N VAL A 524 13.15 12.48 10.77
CA VAL A 524 11.72 12.45 11.12
C VAL A 524 10.89 12.54 9.84
N ALA A 525 10.06 11.51 9.59
CA ALA A 525 9.08 11.53 8.50
C ALA A 525 7.92 12.48 8.87
N VAL A 526 8.10 13.78 8.58
CA VAL A 526 7.16 14.82 9.01
C VAL A 526 5.78 14.60 8.42
N SER A 527 5.69 14.06 7.19
CA SER A 527 4.42 13.77 6.53
C SER A 527 3.57 12.76 7.30
N THR A 528 4.19 11.77 7.95
CA THR A 528 3.50 10.77 8.78
C THR A 528 2.91 11.41 10.03
N PHE A 529 3.70 12.22 10.75
CA PHE A 529 3.23 12.88 11.98
C PHE A 529 2.23 14.01 11.73
N LYS A 530 2.31 14.70 10.57
CA LYS A 530 1.29 15.67 10.14
C LYS A 530 -0.04 14.98 9.86
N ALA A 531 -0.03 13.89 9.11
CA ALA A 531 -1.23 13.08 8.85
C ALA A 531 -1.83 12.51 10.15
N GLU A 532 -0.99 11.96 11.03
CA GLU A 532 -1.41 11.45 12.34
C GLU A 532 -2.04 12.55 13.20
N THR A 533 -1.41 13.72 13.29
CA THR A 533 -1.93 14.86 14.05
C THR A 533 -3.29 15.30 13.52
N TYR A 534 -3.44 15.43 12.19
CA TYR A 534 -4.71 15.87 11.60
C TYR A 534 -5.82 14.86 11.78
N ARG A 535 -5.49 13.57 11.74
CA ARG A 535 -6.41 12.49 12.09
C ARG A 535 -6.87 12.60 13.54
N PHE A 536 -5.96 12.79 14.49
CA PHE A 536 -6.29 12.94 15.90
C PHE A 536 -7.16 14.16 16.21
N LEU A 537 -6.95 15.28 15.50
CA LEU A 537 -7.79 16.48 15.63
C LEU A 537 -9.23 16.28 15.16
N ARG A 538 -9.50 15.25 14.35
CA ARG A 538 -10.83 14.92 13.83
C ARG A 538 -11.59 13.91 14.69
N LEU A 539 -10.97 13.34 15.73
CA LEU A 539 -11.62 12.38 16.61
C LEU A 539 -12.88 13.00 17.24
N ALA A 540 -13.94 12.19 17.29
CA ALA A 540 -15.14 12.54 18.04
C ALA A 540 -14.81 12.55 19.53
N ARG A 541 -15.25 13.60 20.22
CA ARG A 541 -15.09 13.72 21.67
C ARG A 541 -16.35 13.17 22.34
N PRO A 542 -16.21 12.38 23.41
CA PRO A 542 -17.37 11.97 24.21
C PRO A 542 -18.06 13.22 24.77
N THR A 543 -19.38 13.17 24.83
CA THR A 543 -20.20 14.19 25.49
C THR A 543 -20.01 14.14 27.00
N GLU A 544 -20.42 15.20 27.71
CA GLU A 544 -20.38 15.21 29.18
C GLU A 544 -21.22 14.07 29.79
N GLU A 545 -22.37 13.74 29.17
CA GLU A 545 -23.22 12.62 29.56
C GLU A 545 -22.50 11.28 29.37
N GLU A 546 -21.90 11.06 28.19
CA GLU A 546 -21.14 9.83 27.92
C GLU A 546 -19.93 9.69 28.87
N MET A 547 -19.24 10.79 29.17
CA MET A 547 -18.14 10.79 30.14
C MET A 547 -18.63 10.48 31.57
N ALA A 548 -19.79 11.01 31.96
CA ALA A 548 -20.41 10.68 33.25
C ALA A 548 -20.79 9.20 33.34
N ASP A 549 -21.16 8.59 32.21
CA ASP A 549 -21.42 7.15 32.07
C ASP A 549 -20.13 6.30 31.91
N GLY A 550 -18.95 6.93 32.01
CA GLY A 550 -17.65 6.27 32.01
C GLY A 550 -16.99 6.12 30.63
N ALA A 551 -17.48 6.81 29.59
CA ALA A 551 -16.80 6.86 28.31
C ALA A 551 -15.47 7.61 28.42
N ALA A 552 -14.41 6.99 27.89
CA ALA A 552 -13.09 7.60 27.82
C ALA A 552 -12.87 8.29 26.47
N PHE A 553 -11.95 9.26 26.43
CA PHE A 553 -11.49 9.82 25.18
C PHE A 553 -10.86 8.73 24.30
N PRO A 554 -11.12 8.73 22.97
CA PRO A 554 -10.47 7.79 22.07
C PRO A 554 -8.93 7.93 22.12
N PRO A 555 -8.17 6.83 21.96
CA PRO A 555 -6.72 6.89 21.87
C PRO A 555 -6.21 7.91 20.85
N GLY A 556 -5.24 8.71 21.26
CA GLY A 556 -4.63 9.77 20.46
C GLY A 556 -5.36 11.11 20.50
N SER A 557 -6.38 11.27 21.35
CA SER A 557 -7.10 12.55 21.49
C SER A 557 -6.16 13.72 21.79
N VAL A 558 -6.39 14.85 21.13
CA VAL A 558 -5.60 16.08 21.28
C VAL A 558 -6.43 17.13 21.99
N HIS A 559 -5.88 17.65 23.08
CA HIS A 559 -6.51 18.64 23.95
C HIS A 559 -5.78 19.98 23.83
N LEU A 560 -6.55 21.03 23.54
CA LEU A 560 -6.05 22.38 23.32
C LEU A 560 -6.57 23.33 24.40
N PRO A 561 -5.72 24.16 25.02
CA PRO A 561 -6.13 25.08 26.07
C PRO A 561 -6.81 26.34 25.55
N HIS A 562 -7.65 26.94 26.38
CA HIS A 562 -8.34 28.21 26.10
C HIS A 562 -7.39 29.40 25.88
N TRP A 563 -6.19 29.37 26.45
CA TRP A 563 -5.20 30.44 26.33
C TRP A 563 -4.48 30.46 24.97
N VAL A 564 -4.64 29.42 24.14
CA VAL A 564 -4.11 29.40 22.78
C VAL A 564 -4.92 30.34 21.90
N GLU A 565 -4.27 31.30 21.26
CA GLU A 565 -4.95 32.27 20.42
C GLU A 565 -5.28 31.75 19.01
N ASN A 566 -6.10 32.53 18.29
CA ASN A 566 -6.49 32.24 16.90
C ASN A 566 -5.30 32.01 15.98
N GLU A 567 -4.24 32.79 16.15
CA GLU A 567 -3.07 32.74 15.27
C GLU A 567 -2.30 31.42 15.45
N TRP A 568 -2.13 30.95 16.68
CA TRP A 568 -1.52 29.64 16.94
C TRP A 568 -2.36 28.51 16.34
N LEU A 569 -3.69 28.52 16.52
CA LEU A 569 -4.57 27.49 15.93
C LEU A 569 -4.49 27.48 14.40
N LYS A 570 -4.43 28.66 13.81
CA LYS A 570 -4.25 28.85 12.37
C LYS A 570 -2.93 28.26 11.89
N GLN A 571 -1.84 28.44 12.64
CA GLN A 571 -0.54 27.84 12.33
C GLN A 571 -0.55 26.31 12.53
N PHE A 572 -1.26 25.83 13.54
CA PHE A 572 -1.39 24.42 13.85
C PHE A 572 -2.08 23.60 12.75
N VAL A 573 -2.96 24.23 11.98
CA VAL A 573 -3.60 23.64 10.77
C VAL A 573 -3.17 24.34 9.47
N ALA A 574 -1.95 24.87 9.43
CA ALA A 574 -1.45 25.71 8.34
C ALA A 574 -1.14 24.98 7.03
N GLU A 575 -1.27 23.65 6.95
CA GLU A 575 -0.89 22.88 5.78
C GLU A 575 -2.03 21.99 5.33
N GLN A 576 -2.02 21.60 4.07
CA GLN A 576 -2.91 20.57 3.57
C GLN A 576 -2.15 19.62 2.64
N LEU A 577 -2.55 18.36 2.64
CA LEU A 577 -1.99 17.37 1.75
C LEU A 577 -2.64 17.48 0.38
N VAL A 578 -1.84 17.81 -0.63
CA VAL A 578 -2.29 17.93 -2.02
C VAL A 578 -1.58 16.94 -2.92
N THR A 579 -2.26 16.48 -3.97
CA THR A 579 -1.63 15.71 -5.03
C THR A 579 -1.03 16.65 -6.06
N VAL A 580 0.31 16.70 -6.12
CA VAL A 580 1.05 17.53 -7.09
C VAL A 580 1.57 16.64 -8.21
N ARG A 581 1.36 17.07 -9.46
CA ARG A 581 1.97 16.43 -10.62
C ARG A 581 3.36 17.03 -10.85
N THR A 582 4.38 16.18 -10.87
CA THR A 582 5.76 16.56 -11.22
C THR A 582 5.85 17.01 -12.68
N LYS A 583 6.92 17.73 -13.05
CA LYS A 583 7.20 18.12 -14.44
C LYS A 583 7.26 16.94 -15.43
N ARG A 584 7.44 15.71 -14.92
CA ARG A 584 7.48 14.46 -15.69
C ARG A 584 6.13 13.71 -15.71
N GLY A 585 5.06 14.30 -15.17
CA GLY A 585 3.71 13.72 -15.18
C GLY A 585 3.38 12.79 -14.01
N PHE A 586 4.34 12.42 -13.16
CA PHE A 586 4.09 11.59 -11.98
C PHE A 586 3.38 12.37 -10.89
N ALA A 587 2.35 11.80 -10.30
CA ALA A 587 1.70 12.34 -9.11
C ALA A 587 2.50 11.99 -7.85
N ARG A 588 2.66 12.96 -6.95
CA ARG A 588 3.18 12.78 -5.60
C ARG A 588 2.29 13.52 -4.60
N LEU A 589 2.20 13.00 -3.37
CA LEU A 589 1.56 13.72 -2.28
C LEU A 589 2.58 14.68 -1.67
N GLU A 590 2.15 15.92 -1.45
CA GLU A 590 2.97 16.99 -0.89
C GLU A 590 2.13 17.81 0.08
N TRP A 591 2.70 18.09 1.25
CA TRP A 591 2.09 19.01 2.20
C TRP A 591 2.34 20.43 1.73
N GLN A 592 1.28 21.15 1.40
CA GLN A 592 1.36 22.52 0.95
C GLN A 592 0.89 23.46 2.05
N LYS A 593 1.72 24.46 2.34
CA LYS A 593 1.38 25.57 3.22
C LYS A 593 0.20 26.36 2.65
N LEU A 594 -0.84 26.52 3.46
CA LEU A 594 -1.98 27.41 3.25
C LEU A 594 -1.67 28.85 3.66
N ARG A 595 -0.63 29.03 4.48
CA ARG A 595 -0.17 30.31 5.01
C ARG A 595 1.33 30.27 5.26
N GLU A 596 1.93 31.44 5.35
CA GLU A 596 3.39 31.59 5.50
C GLU A 596 3.92 30.94 6.78
N ARG A 597 3.21 31.18 7.90
CA ARG A 597 3.54 30.67 9.24
C ARG A 597 2.87 29.33 9.55
N ASN A 598 3.64 28.39 10.09
CA ASN A 598 3.26 27.01 10.41
C ASN A 598 4.02 26.44 11.64
N GLU A 599 4.68 27.29 12.41
CA GLU A 599 5.62 26.93 13.47
C GLU A 599 4.96 26.05 14.55
N ALA A 600 3.70 26.33 14.90
CA ALA A 600 2.91 25.50 15.83
C ALA A 600 2.71 24.04 15.34
N LEU A 601 2.50 23.83 14.03
CA LEU A 601 2.37 22.47 13.47
C LEU A 601 3.71 21.74 13.50
N ASP A 602 4.80 22.44 13.16
CA ASP A 602 6.13 21.84 13.17
C ASP A 602 6.59 21.52 14.61
N CYS A 603 6.35 22.42 15.57
CA CYS A 603 6.60 22.18 17.00
C CYS A 603 5.81 20.96 17.52
N ARG A 604 4.53 20.80 17.15
CA ARG A 604 3.76 19.58 17.46
C ARG A 604 4.38 18.33 16.87
N VAL A 605 4.75 18.36 15.58
CA VAL A 605 5.36 17.22 14.88
C VAL A 605 6.64 16.78 15.60
N TYR A 606 7.48 17.74 16.01
CA TYR A 606 8.72 17.44 16.72
C TYR A 606 8.48 16.97 18.16
N ALA A 607 7.52 17.54 18.89
CA ALA A 607 7.15 17.04 20.22
C ALA A 607 6.65 15.59 20.15
N ARG A 608 5.86 15.25 19.13
CA ARG A 608 5.40 13.88 18.87
C ARG A 608 6.55 12.94 18.47
N ALA A 609 7.48 13.42 17.63
CA ALA A 609 8.69 12.67 17.30
C ALA A 609 9.57 12.43 18.55
N ALA A 610 9.65 13.39 19.47
CA ALA A 610 10.33 13.23 20.75
C ALA A 610 9.68 12.13 21.60
N ALA A 611 8.34 12.03 21.62
CA ALA A 611 7.63 10.94 22.30
C ALA A 611 7.91 9.57 21.65
N TRP A 612 8.00 9.51 20.32
CA TRP A 612 8.40 8.30 19.60
C TRP A 612 9.84 7.87 19.94
N ILE A 613 10.76 8.82 20.01
CA ILE A 613 12.17 8.60 20.38
C ILE A 613 12.27 8.12 21.84
N ALA A 614 11.45 8.68 22.74
CA ALA A 614 11.32 8.21 24.13
C ALA A 614 10.79 6.76 24.22
N GLY A 615 10.11 6.29 23.17
CA GLY A 615 9.63 4.93 23.06
C GLY A 615 8.16 4.73 23.43
N ALA A 616 7.39 5.82 23.59
CA ALA A 616 6.00 5.79 24.03
C ALA A 616 5.12 4.80 23.23
N ASP A 617 5.30 4.75 21.91
CA ASP A 617 4.60 3.84 20.99
C ASP A 617 4.89 2.35 21.22
N ARG A 618 5.95 2.03 21.97
CA ARG A 618 6.44 0.66 22.21
C ARG A 618 6.45 0.29 23.70
N TRP A 619 5.96 1.18 24.56
CA TRP A 619 5.94 0.91 25.99
C TRP A 619 4.88 -0.13 26.34
N PRO A 620 5.24 -1.12 27.16
CA PRO A 620 4.27 -2.09 27.66
C PRO A 620 3.42 -1.46 28.77
N GLU A 621 2.34 -2.13 29.13
CA GLU A 621 1.36 -1.67 30.12
C GLU A 621 2.00 -1.34 31.48
N GLU A 622 3.01 -2.11 31.89
CA GLU A 622 3.74 -1.89 33.14
C GLU A 622 4.47 -0.54 33.16
N LYS A 623 4.92 -0.05 32.00
CA LYS A 623 5.62 1.23 31.92
C LYS A 623 4.67 2.41 32.08
N TRP A 624 3.45 2.30 31.53
CA TRP A 624 2.41 3.30 31.73
C TRP A 624 1.97 3.37 33.19
N ARG A 625 1.81 2.21 33.83
CA ARG A 625 1.50 2.12 35.26
C ARG A 625 2.60 2.71 36.15
N ASP A 626 3.87 2.47 35.84
CA ASP A 626 5.00 3.11 36.54
C ASP A 626 4.93 4.65 36.49
N LEU A 627 4.59 5.23 35.34
CA LEU A 627 4.42 6.69 35.22
C LEU A 627 3.23 7.21 36.03
N GLU A 628 2.13 6.45 36.11
CA GLU A 628 0.98 6.79 36.96
C GLU A 628 1.36 6.75 38.45
N ASP A 629 2.10 5.72 38.87
CA ASP A 629 2.57 5.55 40.25
C ASP A 629 3.52 6.70 40.66
N GLN A 630 4.35 7.20 39.73
CA GLN A 630 5.23 8.36 39.97
C GLN A 630 4.45 9.64 40.28
N LEU A 631 3.23 9.81 39.75
CA LEU A 631 2.38 10.97 40.07
C LEU A 631 1.70 10.86 41.44
N GLY A 632 1.63 9.65 42.02
CA GLY A 632 1.04 9.38 43.34
C GLY A 632 2.04 9.40 44.51
N ALA A 633 3.35 9.46 44.22
CA ALA A 633 4.40 9.57 45.24
C ALA A 633 4.49 11.01 45.78
N ALA A 634 4.78 11.16 47.09
CA ALA A 634 4.99 12.48 47.69
C ALA A 634 6.16 13.19 46.98
N PRO A 635 5.96 14.41 46.43
CA PRO A 635 7.00 15.09 45.68
C PRO A 635 8.16 15.46 46.61
N THR A 636 9.35 14.94 46.33
CA THR A 636 10.61 15.43 46.89
C THR A 636 11.30 16.26 45.81
N ASP A 637 11.91 17.39 46.17
CA ASP A 637 12.65 18.30 45.26
C ASP A 637 13.73 17.60 44.39
N THR A 638 14.09 16.35 44.72
CA THR A 638 15.14 15.56 44.10
C THR A 638 14.68 14.50 43.10
N ASP A 639 13.37 14.17 42.99
CA ASP A 639 12.88 13.10 42.08
C ASP A 639 11.59 13.56 41.35
N PRO A 640 11.69 14.27 40.20
CA PRO A 640 10.50 14.70 39.45
C PRO A 640 9.72 13.49 38.91
N ALA A 641 8.40 13.61 38.82
CA ALA A 641 7.56 12.59 38.21
C ALA A 641 7.70 12.60 36.66
N GLY A 642 7.20 11.56 36.00
CA GLY A 642 7.25 11.46 34.54
C GLY A 642 8.61 11.02 33.98
N GLN A 643 9.42 10.33 34.80
CA GLN A 643 10.73 9.82 34.40
C GLN A 643 10.63 8.54 33.56
N ILE A 644 10.83 8.71 32.27
CA ILE A 644 10.80 7.63 31.28
C ILE A 644 11.94 6.61 31.46
N ASN A 645 13.08 7.02 32.02
CA ASN A 645 14.28 6.18 32.20
C ASN A 645 14.53 5.75 33.65
N ARG A 646 13.54 5.86 34.55
CA ARG A 646 13.70 5.47 35.96
C ARG A 646 14.09 3.97 36.04
N PRO A 647 15.19 3.60 36.73
CA PRO A 647 15.50 2.21 36.97
C PRO A 647 14.39 1.59 37.82
N GLY A 648 13.78 0.50 37.34
CA GLY A 648 12.66 -0.14 38.04
C GLY A 648 13.03 -0.49 39.49
N GLN A 649 12.16 -0.14 40.44
CA GLN A 649 12.33 -0.59 41.81
C GLN A 649 12.28 -2.13 41.83
N ALA A 650 13.34 -2.76 42.35
CA ALA A 650 13.33 -4.19 42.61
C ALA A 650 12.09 -4.51 43.48
N PRO A 651 11.32 -5.57 43.17
CA PRO A 651 10.11 -5.88 43.91
C PRO A 651 10.45 -6.00 45.40
N GLN A 652 9.87 -5.11 46.21
CA GLN A 652 9.95 -5.19 47.66
C GLN A 652 9.53 -6.60 48.09
N GLY A 653 10.35 -7.18 48.97
CA GLY A 653 10.48 -8.61 49.18
C GLY A 653 9.17 -9.39 49.18
N LYS A 654 9.20 -10.56 48.50
CA LYS A 654 8.29 -11.66 48.79
C LYS A 654 8.17 -11.79 50.31
N ARG A 655 6.97 -11.52 50.84
CA ARG A 655 6.58 -11.99 52.17
C ARG A 655 7.01 -13.46 52.26
N ARG A 656 7.96 -13.77 53.14
CA ARG A 656 8.28 -15.16 53.50
C ARG A 656 6.99 -15.78 54.00
N SER A 657 6.39 -16.63 53.17
CA SER A 657 5.35 -17.54 53.61
C SER A 657 6.02 -18.64 54.43
N ASP A 658 6.04 -18.48 55.76
CA ASP A 658 6.27 -19.58 56.71
C ASP A 658 5.06 -20.52 56.67
N TRP A 659 4.95 -21.29 55.60
CA TRP A 659 3.92 -22.32 55.46
C TRP A 659 4.45 -23.51 54.69
N LEU A 660 5.40 -24.21 55.28
CA LEU A 660 5.60 -25.65 55.09
C LEU A 660 6.49 -26.17 56.22
N GLY A 661 5.81 -26.66 57.26
CA GLY A 661 6.43 -27.41 58.34
C GLY A 661 7.16 -28.64 57.82
N ARG A 662 8.37 -28.84 58.32
CA ARG A 662 9.05 -30.13 58.26
C ARG A 662 8.17 -31.19 58.93
N ARG A 663 7.69 -32.16 58.16
CA ARG A 663 7.39 -33.51 58.66
C ARG A 663 8.29 -34.48 57.90
N GLY A 664 9.11 -35.20 58.67
CA GLY A 664 9.96 -36.26 58.16
C GLY A 664 9.18 -37.55 57.90
N GLY A 665 9.91 -38.58 57.48
CA GLY A 665 9.41 -39.94 57.43
C GLY A 665 9.90 -40.69 56.20
N TRP A 666 10.91 -41.51 56.45
CA TRP A 666 11.36 -42.66 55.66
C TRP A 666 10.21 -43.48 55.05
N PHE A 667 10.28 -43.77 53.75
CA PHE A 667 10.54 -45.08 53.15
C PHE A 667 10.72 -44.92 51.64
#